data_AF-A0A955E2B9-F1
#
_entry.id   AF-A0A955E2B9-F1
#
_cell.length_a   1.000
_cell.length_b   1.000
_cell.length_c   1.000
_cell.angle_alpha   90.00
_cell.angle_beta   90.00
_cell.angle_gamma   90.00
#
_symmetry.space_group_name_H-M   'P 1'
#
loop_
_entity.id
_entity.type
_entity.pdbx_description
1 polymer ?
#
loop_
_entity_poly.entity_id
_entity_poly.type
_entity_poly.pdbx_seq_one_letter_code
_entity_poly.pdbx_strand_id
1 'polypeptide(L)'
;MFDLPGIFGTLANLLVVIIGFSLIVFVHELGHFVAAKWARIRVLAFSMGIGPIVCSYRKGIGFRRGSSEPEYLQLLKEAAGVAGDARENARDQLSGKISPTEYRFSALPLGGYVKMLGQEDINPGAVSDAPDSYQNCPVPKRMVVISAGVIMNIITAAILFIIVFMVGLQSNPPIVGSVINGSPALQATAPGITPGLQRGDVITRINNTTTYGYRDIATAIAMSSKSEPSTLTVERPGVDEPIVFSVMPVKSPATGLLDLGVLPPQSTRVLSGNDPDLWSRLLNAEGLNGFNQGDELVAVNAQPADSPYAILDAVDHSDGKPISVTLRGDEGTHEVTLQPIRESQTELVQIDDSVLPIEHLLGLTGVLTVNAQASPKDTKQGLMPGDEFLRIGPLNNPSQPDGVRQVRALAGQSVEIEVFRGGAVVPLTVEVSNQGTIGFYQGSSFESSNIVGAPLKVAGKDSPASRLITRPGTRILSINNTPISTLSDLAPAIIAALQPDYLLGQGDRFDLRVEMRLPLPTQPDGTEPIVTETWTLSRDEVKQVMDLGWRLPSGEAVVNLFEPVIVIDKSPDPIAAVKRGLHESQRVMATTYLTFVRLFQGSVALKQLKGPVGIAHVGTQIANDGLMMVLFFMGLISVNLAVINFLPLPIVDGGQFLMLLYEGIRRKPLPIPVQNAVTMVGLVLIAGVFLYITFHDVSRLLFGGL
;
A
#
# COMPACT_ATOMS: atom_id res chain seq x y z
N MET A 1 13.01 16.44 -8.40
CA MET A 1 12.71 17.75 -9.04
C MET A 1 13.91 18.69 -9.06
N PHE A 2 14.69 18.77 -7.97
CA PHE A 2 16.00 19.43 -7.95
C PHE A 2 17.06 18.34 -7.79
N ASP A 3 18.03 18.24 -8.71
CA ASP A 3 19.20 17.35 -8.57
C ASP A 3 20.18 17.92 -7.53
N LEU A 4 19.69 18.09 -6.31
CA LEU A 4 20.48 18.53 -5.17
C LEU A 4 20.80 17.30 -4.31
N PRO A 5 22.08 16.94 -4.15
CA PRO A 5 22.45 15.78 -3.35
C PRO A 5 22.15 15.99 -1.86
N GLY A 6 21.80 14.90 -1.17
CA GLY A 6 21.68 14.84 0.29
C GLY A 6 20.49 15.61 0.89
N ILE A 7 20.72 16.20 2.08
CA ILE A 7 19.67 16.83 2.91
C ILE A 7 19.00 18.01 2.19
N PHE A 8 19.75 18.75 1.36
CA PHE A 8 19.22 19.90 0.63
C PHE A 8 18.17 19.51 -0.41
N GLY A 9 18.37 18.42 -1.15
CA GLY A 9 17.35 17.90 -2.08
C GLY A 9 16.10 17.42 -1.36
N THR A 10 16.27 16.72 -0.23
CA THR A 10 15.15 16.27 0.61
C THR A 10 14.35 17.47 1.13
N LEU A 11 15.02 18.52 1.62
CA LEU A 11 14.38 19.73 2.10
C LEU A 11 13.64 20.48 0.97
N ALA A 12 14.26 20.58 -0.21
CA ALA A 12 13.64 21.21 -1.38
C ALA A 12 12.36 20.48 -1.80
N ASN A 13 12.39 19.15 -1.86
CA ASN A 13 11.22 18.33 -2.15
C ASN A 13 10.11 18.48 -1.09
N LEU A 14 10.48 18.51 0.19
CA LEU A 14 9.52 18.76 1.26
C LEU A 14 8.87 20.14 1.13
N LEU A 15 9.64 21.17 0.78
CA LEU A 15 9.11 22.51 0.53
C LEU A 15 8.14 22.53 -0.64
N VAL A 16 8.43 21.82 -1.74
CA VAL A 16 7.51 21.69 -2.89
C VAL A 16 6.17 21.08 -2.44
N VAL A 17 6.21 20.02 -1.65
CA VAL A 17 4.99 19.37 -1.12
C VAL A 17 4.19 20.32 -0.22
N ILE A 18 4.87 21.04 0.68
CA ILE A 18 4.24 22.02 1.58
C ILE A 18 3.59 23.15 0.77
N ILE A 19 4.30 23.69 -0.22
CA ILE A 19 3.78 24.76 -1.10
C ILE A 19 2.57 24.25 -1.88
N GLY A 20 2.65 23.04 -2.45
CA GLY A 20 1.55 22.42 -3.17
C GLY A 20 0.31 22.25 -2.31
N PHE A 21 0.47 21.73 -1.09
CA PHE A 21 -0.64 21.59 -0.14
C PHE A 21 -1.24 22.95 0.25
N SER A 22 -0.39 23.94 0.50
CA SER A 22 -0.81 25.32 0.83
C SER A 22 -1.62 25.95 -0.31
N LEU A 23 -1.24 25.68 -1.56
CA LEU A 23 -1.96 26.15 -2.74
C LEU A 23 -3.35 25.50 -2.83
N ILE A 24 -3.47 24.19 -2.59
CA ILE A 24 -4.76 23.49 -2.63
C ILE A 24 -5.71 24.08 -1.58
N VAL A 25 -5.26 24.24 -0.34
CA VAL A 25 -6.09 24.83 0.72
C VAL A 25 -6.43 26.28 0.42
N PHE A 26 -5.49 27.06 -0.10
CA PHE A 26 -5.77 28.43 -0.53
C PHE A 26 -6.91 28.50 -1.56
N VAL A 27 -6.90 27.61 -2.56
CA VAL A 27 -7.94 27.58 -3.60
C VAL A 27 -9.28 27.12 -3.02
N HIS A 28 -9.28 26.21 -2.04
CA HIS A 28 -10.47 25.84 -1.27
C HIS A 28 -11.09 27.07 -0.57
N GLU A 29 -10.29 27.79 0.23
CA GLU A 29 -10.74 29.00 0.93
C GLU A 29 -11.21 30.09 -0.05
N LEU A 30 -10.52 30.22 -1.20
CA LEU A 30 -10.92 31.15 -2.24
C LEU A 30 -12.33 30.85 -2.76
N GLY A 31 -12.75 29.58 -2.81
CA GLY A 31 -14.11 29.18 -3.15
C GLY A 31 -15.14 29.78 -2.21
N HIS A 32 -14.99 29.58 -0.91
CA HIS A 32 -15.87 30.17 0.10
C HIS A 32 -15.88 31.70 0.02
N PHE A 33 -14.70 32.31 -0.16
CA PHE A 33 -14.56 33.76 -0.28
C PHE A 33 -15.34 34.32 -1.47
N VAL A 34 -15.15 33.75 -2.66
CA VAL A 34 -15.82 34.19 -3.90
C VAL A 34 -17.33 34.01 -3.78
N ALA A 35 -17.79 32.87 -3.27
CA ALA A 35 -19.21 32.61 -3.07
C ALA A 35 -19.84 33.54 -2.02
N ALA A 36 -19.14 33.83 -0.92
CA ALA A 36 -19.62 34.76 0.11
C ALA A 36 -19.79 36.17 -0.45
N LYS A 37 -18.81 36.64 -1.26
CA LYS A 37 -18.91 37.93 -1.95
C LYS A 37 -20.07 37.97 -2.95
N TRP A 38 -20.27 36.90 -3.72
CA TRP A 38 -21.43 36.77 -4.62
C TRP A 38 -22.77 36.80 -3.87
N ALA A 39 -22.84 36.12 -2.71
CA ALA A 39 -24.02 36.11 -1.86
C ALA A 39 -24.26 37.43 -1.10
N ARG A 40 -23.34 38.41 -1.23
CA ARG A 40 -23.30 39.68 -0.49
C ARG A 40 -23.14 39.50 1.03
N ILE A 41 -22.45 38.45 1.45
CA ILE A 41 -22.09 38.21 2.85
C ILE A 41 -20.80 38.97 3.15
N ARG A 42 -20.76 39.64 4.30
CA ARG A 42 -19.57 40.39 4.71
C ARG A 42 -18.45 39.44 5.13
N VAL A 43 -17.30 39.54 4.47
CA VAL A 43 -16.08 38.83 4.85
C VAL A 43 -15.17 39.78 5.63
N LEU A 44 -14.79 39.38 6.84
CA LEU A 44 -13.94 40.15 7.76
C LEU A 44 -12.45 39.86 7.51
N ALA A 45 -12.10 38.60 7.25
CA ALA A 45 -10.73 38.19 6.97
C ALA A 45 -10.67 37.07 5.93
N PHE A 46 -9.66 37.13 5.08
CA PHE A 46 -9.26 36.06 4.18
C PHE A 46 -7.79 35.78 4.44
N SER A 47 -7.48 34.62 5.02
CA SER A 47 -6.13 34.30 5.51
C SER A 47 -5.53 33.13 4.75
N MET A 48 -4.31 33.32 4.26
CA MET A 48 -3.44 32.22 3.81
C MET A 48 -2.52 31.82 4.96
N GLY A 49 -2.59 30.55 5.36
CA GLY A 49 -1.90 30.04 6.53
C GLY A 49 -2.62 30.25 7.86
N ILE A 50 -2.06 29.67 8.91
CA ILE A 50 -2.57 29.70 10.30
C ILE A 50 -1.53 30.35 11.23
N GLY A 51 -2.00 30.90 12.36
CA GLY A 51 -1.15 31.44 13.42
C GLY A 51 -0.85 32.94 13.26
N PRO A 52 0.27 33.43 13.83
CA PRO A 52 0.61 34.85 13.82
C PRO A 52 0.63 35.44 12.41
N ILE A 53 -0.04 36.57 12.24
CA ILE A 53 -0.09 37.29 10.98
C ILE A 53 1.26 37.95 10.75
N VAL A 54 1.94 37.58 9.66
CA VAL A 54 3.23 38.16 9.27
C VAL A 54 2.98 39.51 8.61
N CYS A 55 2.04 39.55 7.68
CA CYS A 55 1.59 40.78 7.04
C CYS A 55 0.12 40.71 6.65
N SER A 56 -0.46 41.89 6.47
CA SER A 56 -1.84 42.05 6.01
C SER A 56 -1.96 43.19 5.03
N TYR A 57 -2.99 43.09 4.19
CA TYR A 57 -3.42 44.16 3.30
C TYR A 57 -4.91 44.40 3.49
N ARG A 58 -5.30 45.67 3.65
CA ARG A 58 -6.70 46.08 3.66
C ARG A 58 -6.86 47.27 2.74
N LYS A 59 -7.72 47.15 1.72
CA LYS A 59 -8.04 48.26 0.80
C LYS A 59 -8.54 49.46 1.63
N GLY A 60 -7.89 50.61 1.49
CA GLY A 60 -8.15 51.83 2.26
C GLY A 60 -7.17 52.11 3.41
N ILE A 61 -6.51 51.08 3.96
CA ILE A 61 -5.45 51.21 4.99
C ILE A 61 -4.05 50.93 4.39
N GLY A 62 -3.99 50.03 3.40
CA GLY A 62 -2.76 49.59 2.75
C GLY A 62 -2.14 48.37 3.41
N PHE A 63 -0.82 48.22 3.25
CA PHE A 63 -0.05 47.10 3.80
C PHE A 63 0.35 47.36 5.25
N ARG A 64 0.32 46.32 6.09
CA ARG A 64 0.81 46.36 7.47
C ARG A 64 1.65 45.11 7.76
N ARG A 65 2.70 45.27 8.56
CA ARG A 65 3.38 44.16 9.22
C ARG A 65 2.54 43.77 10.43
N GLY A 66 2.08 42.52 10.49
CA GLY A 66 1.02 42.12 11.41
C GLY A 66 -0.39 42.45 10.90
N SER A 67 -1.36 42.46 11.81
CA SER A 67 -2.77 42.73 11.47
C SER A 67 -3.08 44.24 11.45
N SER A 68 -3.82 44.65 10.43
CA SER A 68 -4.52 45.94 10.32
C SER A 68 -5.82 46.01 11.13
N GLU A 69 -6.28 44.91 11.74
CA GLU A 69 -7.54 44.84 12.50
C GLU A 69 -7.61 45.87 13.64
N PRO A 70 -6.57 46.09 14.47
CA PRO A 70 -6.63 47.09 15.55
C PRO A 70 -6.84 48.52 15.03
N GLU A 71 -6.16 48.90 13.94
CA GLU A 71 -6.29 50.19 13.28
C GLU A 71 -7.68 50.36 12.65
N TYR A 72 -8.18 49.30 12.00
CA TYR A 72 -9.54 49.28 11.46
C TYR A 72 -10.60 49.46 12.55
N LEU A 73 -10.46 48.76 13.68
CA LEU A 73 -11.37 48.89 14.82
C LEU A 73 -11.29 50.28 15.48
N GLN A 74 -10.12 50.91 15.50
CA GLN A 74 -9.96 52.28 15.97
C GLN A 74 -10.69 53.27 15.05
N LEU A 75 -10.48 53.18 13.73
CA LEU A 75 -11.17 54.03 12.75
C LEU A 75 -12.69 53.85 12.80
N LEU A 76 -13.16 52.63 13.03
CA LEU A 76 -14.58 52.34 13.25
C LEU A 76 -15.13 53.02 14.52
N LYS A 77 -14.36 53.03 15.61
CA LYS A 77 -14.75 53.72 16.86
C LYS A 77 -14.78 55.23 16.66
N GLU A 78 -13.78 55.77 15.96
CA GLU A 78 -13.69 57.21 15.64
C GLU A 78 -14.86 57.66 14.76
N ALA A 79 -15.25 56.87 13.76
CA ALA A 79 -16.40 57.14 12.91
C ALA A 79 -17.76 56.94 13.62
N ALA A 80 -17.83 56.13 14.67
CA ALA A 80 -19.06 55.89 15.44
C ALA A 80 -19.33 56.97 16.51
N GLY A 81 -18.32 57.66 17.02
CA GLY A 81 -18.52 58.57 18.16
C GLY A 81 -18.97 57.83 19.45
N VAL A 82 -19.47 58.58 20.44
CA VAL A 82 -19.67 58.11 21.84
C VAL A 82 -20.97 57.30 22.06
N ALA A 83 -21.85 57.15 21.08
CA ALA A 83 -23.13 56.45 21.24
C ALA A 83 -23.14 55.04 20.60
N GLY A 84 -23.70 54.04 21.31
CA GLY A 84 -23.67 52.62 20.95
C GLY A 84 -24.36 52.25 19.62
N ASP A 85 -25.43 52.97 19.25
CA ASP A 85 -26.20 52.74 18.01
C ASP A 85 -25.48 53.24 16.74
N ALA A 86 -24.33 53.90 16.91
CA ALA A 86 -23.59 54.52 15.82
C ALA A 86 -22.60 53.58 15.12
N ARG A 87 -22.40 52.34 15.59
CA ARG A 87 -21.44 51.40 14.98
C ARG A 87 -21.85 50.92 13.60
N GLU A 88 -23.15 50.77 13.32
CA GLU A 88 -23.64 50.38 12.00
C GLU A 88 -23.58 51.56 11.01
N ASN A 89 -24.01 52.74 11.45
CA ASN A 89 -23.89 54.00 10.71
C ASN A 89 -22.43 54.37 10.39
N ALA A 90 -21.48 54.12 11.32
CA ALA A 90 -20.04 54.33 11.10
C ALA A 90 -19.46 53.36 10.07
N ARG A 91 -19.95 52.11 10.07
CA ARG A 91 -19.55 51.12 9.08
C ARG A 91 -20.02 51.52 7.70
N ASP A 92 -21.24 52.04 7.56
CA ASP A 92 -21.76 52.53 6.28
C ASP A 92 -20.99 53.77 5.79
N GLN A 93 -20.63 54.69 6.70
CA GLN A 93 -19.78 55.87 6.38
C GLN A 93 -18.37 55.50 5.91
N LEU A 94 -17.80 54.43 6.47
CA LEU A 94 -16.51 53.88 6.06
C LEU A 94 -16.63 52.93 4.86
N SER A 95 -17.82 52.37 4.62
CA SER A 95 -18.13 51.51 3.48
C SER A 95 -18.00 52.33 2.19
N GLY A 96 -17.05 51.94 1.35
CA GLY A 96 -16.66 52.70 0.15
C GLY A 96 -15.27 53.34 0.23
N LYS A 97 -14.77 53.66 1.44
CA LYS A 97 -13.39 54.14 1.65
C LYS A 97 -12.46 53.02 2.12
N ILE A 98 -12.92 52.19 3.05
CA ILE A 98 -12.13 51.09 3.63
C ILE A 98 -12.89 49.78 3.46
N SER A 99 -12.20 48.76 2.96
CA SER A 99 -12.75 47.40 2.83
C SER A 99 -12.93 46.76 4.21
N PRO A 100 -14.06 46.10 4.48
CA PRO A 100 -14.26 45.31 5.69
C PRO A 100 -13.41 44.04 5.72
N THR A 101 -12.91 43.60 4.57
CA THR A 101 -12.05 42.42 4.44
C THR A 101 -10.58 42.78 4.61
N GLU A 102 -9.92 42.08 5.52
CA GLU A 102 -8.46 42.02 5.63
C GLU A 102 -7.91 40.77 4.94
N TYR A 103 -6.95 40.96 4.04
CA TYR A 103 -6.18 39.89 3.43
C TYR A 103 -4.95 39.62 4.29
N ARG A 104 -4.78 38.39 4.78
CA ARG A 104 -3.74 38.03 5.76
C ARG A 104 -2.81 36.97 5.19
N PHE A 105 -1.52 37.12 5.49
CA PHE A 105 -0.52 36.08 5.29
C PHE A 105 0.08 35.71 6.64
N SER A 106 -0.14 34.47 7.06
CA SER A 106 0.28 33.96 8.37
C SER A 106 1.57 33.13 8.28
N ALA A 107 2.25 32.98 9.42
CA ALA A 107 3.58 32.38 9.47
C ALA A 107 3.61 30.90 9.08
N LEU A 108 2.58 30.13 9.41
CA LEU A 108 2.49 28.73 9.05
C LEU A 108 1.72 28.60 7.73
N PRO A 109 2.34 28.10 6.65
CA PRO A 109 1.69 27.98 5.34
C PRO A 109 0.64 26.85 5.31
N LEU A 110 0.57 26.03 6.36
CA LEU A 110 -0.39 24.95 6.50
C LEU A 110 -1.77 25.52 6.86
N GLY A 111 -2.65 25.58 5.87
CA GLY A 111 -4.06 25.93 6.06
C GLY A 111 -4.45 27.32 5.57
N GLY A 112 -5.64 27.76 5.96
CA GLY A 112 -6.22 29.06 5.66
C GLY A 112 -7.60 29.14 6.30
N TYR A 113 -8.23 30.32 6.24
CA TYR A 113 -9.63 30.45 6.63
C TYR A 113 -10.28 31.70 6.02
N VAL A 114 -11.59 31.62 5.82
CA VAL A 114 -12.45 32.77 5.49
C VAL A 114 -13.34 33.12 6.68
N LYS A 115 -13.07 34.26 7.33
CA LYS A 115 -13.92 34.74 8.42
C LYS A 115 -15.11 35.54 7.88
N MET A 116 -16.30 34.94 7.91
CA MET A 116 -17.56 35.58 7.52
C MET A 116 -18.28 36.20 8.73
N LEU A 117 -18.97 37.32 8.53
CA LEU A 117 -19.78 37.94 9.57
C LEU A 117 -20.96 37.03 9.91
N GLY A 118 -21.17 36.73 11.20
CA GLY A 118 -22.26 35.84 11.65
C GLY A 118 -21.97 34.34 11.49
N GLN A 119 -20.75 33.95 11.12
CA GLN A 119 -20.28 32.57 11.17
C GLN A 119 -19.05 32.52 12.08
N GLU A 120 -19.25 32.18 13.35
CA GLU A 120 -18.16 31.97 14.32
C GLU A 120 -18.05 30.47 14.64
N ASP A 121 -16.99 29.82 14.16
CA ASP A 121 -16.79 28.37 14.32
C ASP A 121 -16.61 27.95 15.80
N ILE A 122 -16.15 28.87 16.65
CA ILE A 122 -15.91 28.64 18.08
C ILE A 122 -17.10 29.07 18.95
N ASN A 123 -18.00 29.91 18.42
CA ASN A 123 -19.17 30.40 19.16
C ASN A 123 -20.43 30.37 18.28
N PRO A 124 -21.13 29.23 18.16
CA PRO A 124 -22.33 29.09 17.34
C PRO A 124 -23.51 29.97 17.78
N GLY A 125 -23.43 30.56 18.99
CA GLY A 125 -24.40 31.53 19.51
C GLY A 125 -24.11 33.00 19.16
N ALA A 126 -22.99 33.30 18.48
CA ALA A 126 -22.69 34.64 18.02
C ALA A 126 -23.59 35.00 16.82
N VAL A 127 -24.70 35.67 17.11
CA VAL A 127 -25.64 36.18 16.12
C VAL A 127 -25.25 37.61 15.75
N SER A 128 -25.31 37.95 14.48
CA SER A 128 -25.26 39.33 14.02
C SER A 128 -26.55 39.66 13.29
N ASP A 129 -27.26 40.65 13.81
CA ASP A 129 -28.51 41.16 13.21
C ASP A 129 -28.27 41.95 11.91
N ALA A 130 -27.00 42.14 11.52
CA ALA A 130 -26.63 42.86 10.32
C ALA A 130 -27.23 42.18 9.06
N PRO A 131 -27.81 42.94 8.12
CA PRO A 131 -28.46 42.38 6.93
C PRO A 131 -27.52 41.62 5.99
N ASP A 132 -26.21 41.86 6.09
CA ASP A 132 -25.15 41.18 5.35
C ASP A 132 -24.41 40.11 6.18
N SER A 133 -25.03 39.65 7.28
CA SER A 133 -24.54 38.50 8.05
C SER A 133 -24.88 37.18 7.35
N TYR A 134 -24.03 36.18 7.61
CA TYR A 134 -24.18 34.83 7.08
C TYR A 134 -25.54 34.22 7.46
N GLN A 135 -25.93 34.34 8.74
CA GLN A 135 -27.19 33.78 9.27
C GLN A 135 -28.44 34.40 8.66
N ASN A 136 -28.41 35.70 8.33
CA ASN A 136 -29.52 36.41 7.71
C ASN A 136 -29.65 36.13 6.20
N CYS A 137 -28.68 35.45 5.60
CA CYS A 137 -28.71 35.06 4.21
C CYS A 137 -29.67 33.85 3.99
N PRO A 138 -30.47 33.82 2.91
CA PRO A 138 -31.31 32.67 2.59
C PRO A 138 -30.53 31.35 2.54
N VAL A 139 -31.12 30.27 3.05
CA VAL A 139 -30.51 28.92 3.12
C VAL A 139 -29.87 28.48 1.79
N PRO A 140 -30.50 28.62 0.61
CA PRO A 140 -29.87 28.20 -0.64
C PRO A 140 -28.56 28.93 -0.96
N LYS A 141 -28.46 30.22 -0.62
CA LYS A 141 -27.22 31.00 -0.79
C LYS A 141 -26.14 30.53 0.18
N ARG A 142 -26.50 30.27 1.45
CA ARG A 142 -25.58 29.69 2.44
C ARG A 142 -25.06 28.32 2.01
N MET A 143 -25.92 27.46 1.45
CA MET A 143 -25.53 26.16 0.92
C MET A 143 -24.49 26.30 -0.21
N VAL A 144 -24.68 27.23 -1.14
CA VAL A 144 -23.68 27.52 -2.20
C VAL A 144 -22.36 27.97 -1.60
N VAL A 145 -22.37 28.84 -0.59
CA VAL A 145 -21.15 29.34 0.07
C VAL A 145 -20.36 28.22 0.73
N ILE A 146 -21.03 27.29 1.42
CA ILE A 146 -20.38 26.14 2.05
C ILE A 146 -19.89 25.12 1.01
N SER A 147 -20.65 24.85 -0.04
CA SER A 147 -20.21 23.90 -1.07
C SER A 147 -19.09 24.47 -1.97
N ALA A 148 -18.87 25.78 -1.99
CA ALA A 148 -17.93 26.42 -2.91
C ALA A 148 -16.48 25.97 -2.72
N GLY A 149 -16.03 25.75 -1.48
CA GLY A 149 -14.68 25.24 -1.22
C GLY A 149 -14.49 23.83 -1.78
N VAL A 150 -15.45 22.92 -1.53
CA VAL A 150 -15.46 21.55 -2.07
C VAL A 150 -15.44 21.57 -3.61
N ILE A 151 -16.29 22.40 -4.22
CA ILE A 151 -16.37 22.54 -5.68
C ILE A 151 -15.04 23.05 -6.26
N MET A 152 -14.41 24.05 -5.62
CA MET A 152 -13.13 24.57 -6.07
C MET A 152 -12.00 23.54 -6.01
N ASN A 153 -12.00 22.65 -5.02
CA ASN A 153 -11.06 21.53 -4.98
C ASN A 153 -11.28 20.56 -6.14
N ILE A 154 -12.53 20.19 -6.44
CA ILE A 154 -12.82 19.32 -7.60
C ILE A 154 -12.37 19.98 -8.91
N ILE A 155 -12.63 21.27 -9.09
CA ILE A 155 -12.17 22.04 -10.26
C ILE A 155 -10.64 22.06 -10.33
N THR A 156 -9.96 22.30 -9.20
CA THR A 156 -8.50 22.33 -9.12
C THR A 156 -7.91 20.99 -9.50
N ALA A 157 -8.44 19.90 -8.95
CA ALA A 157 -8.03 18.55 -9.32
C ALA A 157 -8.21 18.25 -10.81
N ALA A 158 -9.37 18.61 -11.38
CA ALA A 158 -9.62 18.43 -12.80
C ALA A 158 -8.59 19.20 -13.65
N ILE A 159 -8.31 20.46 -13.33
CA ILE A 159 -7.29 21.26 -14.04
C ILE A 159 -5.91 20.61 -13.91
N LEU A 160 -5.52 20.18 -12.72
CA LEU A 160 -4.23 19.52 -12.48
C LEU A 160 -4.12 18.23 -13.30
N PHE A 161 -5.12 17.36 -13.29
CA PHE A 161 -5.10 16.13 -14.10
C PHE A 161 -5.09 16.42 -15.60
N ILE A 162 -5.82 17.45 -16.07
CA ILE A 162 -5.77 17.87 -17.47
C ILE A 162 -4.35 18.27 -17.87
N ILE A 163 -3.68 19.09 -17.06
CA ILE A 163 -2.28 19.47 -17.29
C ILE A 163 -1.39 18.23 -17.30
N VAL A 164 -1.60 17.31 -16.35
CA VAL A 164 -0.83 16.07 -16.25
C VAL A 164 -0.93 15.24 -17.52
N PHE A 165 -2.15 14.94 -17.97
CA PHE A 165 -2.37 14.12 -19.15
C PHE A 165 -2.11 14.86 -20.47
N MET A 166 -2.05 16.20 -20.45
CA MET A 166 -1.64 16.99 -21.62
C MET A 166 -0.13 16.96 -21.84
N VAL A 167 0.68 16.90 -20.77
CA VAL A 167 2.14 16.79 -20.86
C VAL A 167 2.57 15.33 -20.99
N GLY A 168 2.01 14.46 -20.14
CA GLY A 168 2.32 13.04 -20.07
C GLY A 168 2.83 12.63 -18.70
N LEU A 169 2.44 11.44 -18.25
CA LEU A 169 2.87 10.83 -17.00
C LEU A 169 3.62 9.53 -17.30
N GLN A 170 4.76 9.29 -16.66
CA GLN A 170 5.42 7.98 -16.72
C GLN A 170 4.55 6.95 -16.00
N SER A 171 4.16 5.88 -16.70
CA SER A 171 3.33 4.81 -16.14
C SER A 171 3.62 3.48 -16.80
N ASN A 172 3.27 2.38 -16.13
CA ASN A 172 3.30 1.06 -16.75
C ASN A 172 2.14 0.94 -17.76
N PRO A 173 2.40 0.43 -18.97
CA PRO A 173 1.35 0.26 -19.97
C PRO A 173 0.34 -0.80 -19.53
N PRO A 174 -0.89 -0.80 -20.08
CA PRO A 174 -1.92 -1.77 -19.72
C PRO A 174 -1.72 -3.12 -20.45
N ILE A 175 -0.47 -3.58 -20.49
CA ILE A 175 -0.06 -4.83 -21.12
C ILE A 175 0.05 -5.90 -20.03
N VAL A 176 -0.30 -7.13 -20.36
CA VAL A 176 -0.08 -8.30 -19.51
C VAL A 176 1.38 -8.74 -19.68
N GLY A 177 2.20 -8.59 -18.64
CA GLY A 177 3.58 -9.09 -18.62
C GLY A 177 3.65 -10.58 -18.36
N SER A 178 2.85 -11.06 -17.40
CA SER A 178 2.68 -12.49 -17.15
C SER A 178 1.30 -12.77 -16.56
N VAL A 179 0.89 -14.03 -16.63
CA VAL A 179 -0.34 -14.54 -16.04
C VAL A 179 0.03 -15.60 -15.02
N ILE A 180 -0.37 -15.40 -13.76
CA ILE A 180 -0.05 -16.32 -12.67
C ILE A 180 -0.78 -17.66 -12.91
N ASN A 181 -0.07 -18.77 -12.74
CA ASN A 181 -0.65 -20.11 -12.88
C ASN A 181 -1.83 -20.31 -11.91
N GLY A 182 -2.93 -20.87 -12.42
CA GLY A 182 -4.17 -21.08 -11.63
C GLY A 182 -4.99 -19.82 -11.35
N SER A 183 -4.55 -18.64 -11.79
CA SER A 183 -5.27 -17.39 -11.60
C SER A 183 -6.54 -17.26 -12.45
N PRO A 184 -7.49 -16.37 -12.09
CA PRO A 184 -8.63 -16.07 -12.94
C PRO A 184 -8.26 -15.60 -14.35
N ALA A 185 -7.16 -14.86 -14.51
CA ALA A 185 -6.70 -14.38 -15.81
C ALA A 185 -6.43 -15.54 -16.79
N LEU A 186 -5.80 -16.61 -16.31
CA LEU A 186 -5.54 -17.81 -17.11
C LEU A 186 -6.84 -18.52 -17.52
N GLN A 187 -7.83 -18.50 -16.61
CA GLN A 187 -9.15 -19.12 -16.79
C GLN A 187 -10.15 -18.20 -17.52
N ALA A 188 -9.73 -17.01 -17.95
CA ALA A 188 -10.59 -16.09 -18.68
C ALA A 188 -11.11 -16.75 -19.97
N THR A 189 -12.39 -16.58 -20.27
CA THR A 189 -13.04 -17.27 -21.40
C THR A 189 -13.48 -16.29 -22.47
N ALA A 190 -13.23 -16.61 -23.73
CA ALA A 190 -13.77 -15.91 -24.89
C ALA A 190 -14.24 -16.93 -25.96
N PRO A 191 -15.30 -16.65 -26.73
CA PRO A 191 -15.81 -17.59 -27.72
C PRO A 191 -14.74 -17.97 -28.74
N GLY A 192 -14.41 -19.27 -28.84
CA GLY A 192 -13.45 -19.80 -29.80
C GLY A 192 -11.98 -19.49 -29.52
N ILE A 193 -11.64 -18.92 -28.36
CA ILE A 193 -10.26 -18.55 -27.99
C ILE A 193 -9.83 -19.32 -26.74
N THR A 194 -8.74 -20.07 -26.85
CA THR A 194 -8.07 -20.77 -25.74
C THR A 194 -6.55 -20.77 -25.95
N PRO A 195 -5.70 -20.60 -24.92
CA PRO A 195 -6.03 -20.32 -23.51
C PRO A 195 -6.52 -18.87 -23.30
N GLY A 196 -6.85 -18.50 -22.05
CA GLY A 196 -7.41 -17.20 -21.64
C GLY A 196 -6.49 -16.01 -21.89
N LEU A 197 -6.27 -15.14 -20.89
CA LEU A 197 -5.29 -14.05 -21.02
C LEU A 197 -3.87 -14.62 -21.14
N GLN A 198 -3.00 -13.91 -21.86
CA GLN A 198 -1.63 -14.33 -22.16
C GLN A 198 -0.66 -13.14 -22.11
N ARG A 199 0.65 -13.43 -22.01
CA ARG A 199 1.71 -12.40 -22.11
C ARG A 199 1.58 -11.63 -23.43
N GLY A 200 1.70 -10.31 -23.36
CA GLY A 200 1.61 -9.40 -24.49
C GLY A 200 0.18 -8.90 -24.79
N ASP A 201 -0.85 -9.47 -24.17
CA ASP A 201 -2.22 -8.98 -24.29
C ASP A 201 -2.31 -7.53 -23.78
N VAL A 202 -2.91 -6.64 -24.57
CA VAL A 202 -3.16 -5.24 -24.18
C VAL A 202 -4.61 -5.13 -23.71
N ILE A 203 -4.82 -4.93 -22.43
CA ILE A 203 -6.16 -4.69 -21.89
C ILE A 203 -6.53 -3.25 -22.18
N THR A 204 -7.51 -3.02 -23.06
CA THR A 204 -7.93 -1.67 -23.48
C THR A 204 -9.17 -1.17 -22.75
N ARG A 205 -9.97 -2.10 -22.21
CA ARG A 205 -11.16 -1.78 -21.43
C ARG A 205 -11.54 -2.89 -20.46
N ILE A 206 -12.00 -2.51 -19.28
CA ILE A 206 -12.59 -3.39 -18.27
C ILE A 206 -13.99 -2.89 -17.95
N ASN A 207 -15.00 -3.71 -18.24
CA ASN A 207 -16.41 -3.34 -18.20
C ASN A 207 -16.65 -2.07 -19.03
N ASN A 208 -17.03 -0.96 -18.38
CA ASN A 208 -17.26 0.33 -19.02
C ASN A 208 -16.09 1.31 -18.87
N THR A 209 -14.96 0.86 -18.32
CA THR A 209 -13.81 1.70 -17.98
C THR A 209 -12.66 1.44 -18.92
N THR A 210 -12.24 2.47 -19.66
CA THR A 210 -11.04 2.42 -20.50
C THR A 210 -9.79 2.33 -19.63
N THR A 211 -8.84 1.49 -20.04
CA THR A 211 -7.56 1.31 -19.37
C THR A 211 -6.45 1.95 -20.19
N TYR A 212 -5.64 2.78 -19.54
CA TYR A 212 -4.54 3.52 -20.15
C TYR A 212 -3.18 3.14 -19.58
N GLY A 213 -3.18 2.54 -18.39
CA GLY A 213 -2.01 1.96 -17.76
C GLY A 213 -2.38 0.79 -16.86
N TYR A 214 -1.36 0.08 -16.39
CA TYR A 214 -1.52 -1.11 -15.57
C TYR A 214 -2.31 -0.85 -14.28
N ARG A 215 -2.13 0.33 -13.66
CA ARG A 215 -2.87 0.75 -12.45
C ARG A 215 -4.39 0.75 -12.66
N ASP A 216 -4.84 1.03 -13.88
CA ASP A 216 -6.26 1.08 -14.22
C ASP A 216 -6.86 -0.34 -14.18
N ILE A 217 -6.07 -1.35 -14.57
CA ILE A 217 -6.46 -2.77 -14.51
C ILE A 217 -6.73 -3.17 -13.06
N ALA A 218 -5.73 -3.00 -12.19
CA ALA A 218 -5.84 -3.36 -10.77
C ALA A 218 -7.00 -2.62 -10.09
N THR A 219 -7.19 -1.33 -10.39
CA THR A 219 -8.27 -0.52 -9.81
C THR A 219 -9.65 -0.96 -10.30
N ALA A 220 -9.83 -1.14 -11.61
CA ALA A 220 -11.11 -1.52 -12.19
C ALA A 220 -11.56 -2.90 -11.69
N ILE A 221 -10.62 -3.84 -11.54
CA ILE A 221 -10.89 -5.17 -10.99
C ILE A 221 -11.20 -5.08 -9.49
N ALA A 222 -10.43 -4.33 -8.71
CA ALA A 222 -10.71 -4.14 -7.28
C ALA A 222 -12.09 -3.51 -6.99
N MET A 223 -12.66 -2.80 -7.98
CA MET A 223 -14.00 -2.19 -7.95
C MET A 223 -15.10 -3.03 -8.60
N SER A 224 -14.76 -4.14 -9.23
CA SER A 224 -15.72 -5.02 -9.88
C SER A 224 -16.62 -5.77 -8.87
N SER A 225 -17.70 -6.37 -9.36
CA SER A 225 -18.59 -7.18 -8.53
C SER A 225 -17.93 -8.51 -8.18
N LYS A 226 -18.11 -8.97 -6.94
CA LYS A 226 -17.67 -10.30 -6.52
C LYS A 226 -18.54 -11.41 -7.14
N SER A 227 -19.77 -11.10 -7.52
CA SER A 227 -20.78 -12.08 -7.96
C SER A 227 -21.04 -12.10 -9.45
N GLU A 228 -20.46 -11.16 -10.21
CA GLU A 228 -20.68 -11.05 -11.65
C GLU A 228 -19.32 -11.04 -12.38
N PRO A 229 -19.23 -11.69 -13.56
CA PRO A 229 -18.01 -11.69 -14.32
C PRO A 229 -17.67 -10.29 -14.83
N SER A 230 -16.38 -9.95 -14.79
CA SER A 230 -15.86 -8.77 -15.46
C SER A 230 -15.62 -9.07 -16.93
N THR A 231 -15.98 -8.10 -17.78
CA THR A 231 -15.73 -8.15 -19.22
C THR A 231 -14.45 -7.41 -19.53
N LEU A 232 -13.49 -8.05 -20.20
CA LEU A 232 -12.22 -7.44 -20.62
C LEU A 232 -12.19 -7.34 -22.13
N THR A 233 -12.00 -6.14 -22.68
CA THR A 233 -11.66 -5.96 -24.10
C THR A 233 -10.15 -5.94 -24.23
N VAL A 234 -9.62 -6.83 -25.06
CA VAL A 234 -8.19 -7.11 -25.17
C VAL A 234 -7.75 -7.06 -26.62
N GLU A 235 -6.67 -6.34 -26.90
CA GLU A 235 -5.96 -6.42 -28.17
C GLU A 235 -4.81 -7.42 -28.02
N ARG A 236 -4.86 -8.50 -28.81
CA ARG A 236 -3.83 -9.54 -28.80
C ARG A 236 -2.93 -9.37 -30.03
N PRO A 237 -1.60 -9.28 -29.86
CA PRO A 237 -0.68 -9.24 -31.00
C PRO A 237 -0.94 -10.40 -31.98
N GLY A 238 -1.09 -10.08 -33.26
CA GLY A 238 -1.39 -11.05 -34.32
C GLY A 238 -2.87 -11.41 -34.49
N VAL A 239 -3.79 -10.81 -33.72
CA VAL A 239 -5.24 -10.92 -33.89
C VAL A 239 -5.80 -9.55 -34.27
N ASP A 240 -6.45 -9.47 -35.43
CA ASP A 240 -6.92 -8.18 -35.98
C ASP A 240 -8.10 -7.57 -35.20
N GLU A 241 -8.97 -8.41 -34.62
CA GLU A 241 -10.15 -7.96 -33.87
C GLU A 241 -9.94 -8.05 -32.36
N PRO A 242 -10.40 -7.06 -31.57
CA PRO A 242 -10.34 -7.12 -30.12
C PRO A 242 -11.12 -8.33 -29.56
N ILE A 243 -10.46 -9.07 -28.68
CA ILE A 243 -11.04 -10.23 -27.99
C ILE A 243 -11.78 -9.74 -26.75
N VAL A 244 -12.99 -10.25 -26.53
CA VAL A 244 -13.79 -9.94 -25.35
C VAL A 244 -13.79 -11.14 -24.40
N PHE A 245 -12.99 -11.06 -23.34
CA PHE A 245 -12.93 -12.08 -22.31
C PHE A 245 -13.95 -11.84 -21.19
N SER A 246 -14.50 -12.93 -20.65
CA SER A 246 -15.28 -12.96 -19.43
C SER A 246 -14.47 -13.67 -18.33
N VAL A 247 -14.31 -13.02 -17.19
CA VAL A 247 -13.51 -13.54 -16.07
C VAL A 247 -14.16 -13.25 -14.72
N MET A 248 -14.11 -14.22 -13.81
CA MET A 248 -14.56 -14.05 -12.42
C MET A 248 -13.38 -13.65 -11.53
N PRO A 249 -13.26 -12.37 -11.11
CA PRO A 249 -12.16 -11.96 -10.27
C PRO A 249 -12.31 -12.54 -8.86
N VAL A 250 -11.18 -12.86 -8.21
CA VAL A 250 -11.16 -13.48 -6.88
C VAL A 250 -10.53 -12.54 -5.87
N LYS A 251 -10.92 -12.69 -4.60
CA LYS A 251 -10.34 -11.87 -3.53
C LYS A 251 -8.89 -12.33 -3.30
N SER A 252 -7.94 -11.45 -3.56
CA SER A 252 -6.54 -11.61 -3.18
C SER A 252 -6.45 -11.68 -1.65
N PRO A 253 -5.87 -12.74 -1.09
CA PRO A 253 -5.64 -12.85 0.34
C PRO A 253 -4.64 -11.80 0.86
N ALA A 254 -3.69 -11.38 0.01
CA ALA A 254 -2.66 -10.42 0.35
C ALA A 254 -3.20 -8.99 0.50
N THR A 255 -4.05 -8.55 -0.42
CA THR A 255 -4.57 -7.17 -0.42
C THR A 255 -6.00 -7.06 0.13
N GLY A 256 -6.73 -8.17 0.18
CA GLY A 256 -8.16 -8.19 0.47
C GLY A 256 -9.04 -7.63 -0.65
N LEU A 257 -8.45 -7.21 -1.78
CA LEU A 257 -9.14 -6.69 -2.95
C LEU A 257 -9.37 -7.78 -3.99
N LEU A 258 -10.29 -7.55 -4.93
CA LEU A 258 -10.44 -8.44 -6.08
C LEU A 258 -9.24 -8.30 -7.03
N ASP A 259 -8.80 -9.43 -7.61
CA ASP A 259 -7.63 -9.54 -8.48
C ASP A 259 -7.89 -10.59 -9.59
N LEU A 260 -7.14 -10.45 -10.69
CA LEU A 260 -7.10 -11.38 -11.81
C LEU A 260 -5.84 -12.26 -11.82
N GLY A 261 -4.77 -11.87 -11.13
CA GLY A 261 -3.48 -12.57 -11.18
C GLY A 261 -2.72 -12.34 -12.48
N VAL A 262 -2.71 -11.09 -12.95
CA VAL A 262 -1.79 -10.62 -13.99
C VAL A 262 -0.61 -9.89 -13.34
N LEU A 263 0.53 -9.85 -14.01
CA LEU A 263 1.71 -9.07 -13.63
C LEU A 263 2.04 -8.04 -14.71
N PRO A 264 2.61 -6.86 -14.35
CA PRO A 264 2.98 -5.84 -15.33
C PRO A 264 4.16 -6.28 -16.20
N PRO A 265 4.34 -5.71 -17.39
CA PRO A 265 5.48 -6.02 -18.23
C PRO A 265 6.78 -5.47 -17.65
N GLN A 266 7.85 -6.27 -17.76
CA GLN A 266 9.22 -5.89 -17.45
C GLN A 266 10.02 -5.85 -18.74
N SER A 267 10.98 -4.92 -18.82
CA SER A 267 11.92 -4.84 -19.94
C SER A 267 12.97 -5.94 -19.84
N THR A 268 13.75 -6.13 -20.91
CA THR A 268 14.92 -7.02 -20.89
C THR A 268 16.15 -6.39 -20.22
N ARG A 269 16.11 -5.12 -19.81
CA ARG A 269 17.26 -4.44 -19.23
C ARG A 269 17.32 -4.64 -17.72
N VAL A 270 18.46 -5.08 -17.20
CA VAL A 270 18.72 -5.22 -15.76
C VAL A 270 18.82 -3.83 -15.13
N LEU A 271 18.17 -3.65 -13.98
CA LEU A 271 18.15 -2.42 -13.20
C LEU A 271 19.56 -1.86 -13.01
N SER A 272 19.70 -0.56 -13.26
CA SER A 272 20.92 0.19 -12.98
C SER A 272 20.75 0.96 -11.66
N GLY A 273 21.65 0.75 -10.70
CA GLY A 273 21.56 1.32 -9.36
C GLY A 273 22.87 1.99 -8.91
N ASN A 274 22.78 2.85 -7.89
CA ASN A 274 23.93 3.64 -7.44
C ASN A 274 24.82 2.94 -6.40
N ASP A 275 24.49 1.71 -5.97
CA ASP A 275 25.22 0.95 -4.94
C ASP A 275 25.58 -0.48 -5.43
N PRO A 276 26.78 -0.65 -6.02
CA PRO A 276 27.23 -1.95 -6.53
C PRO A 276 27.45 -3.02 -5.45
N ASP A 277 27.84 -2.60 -4.24
CA ASP A 277 28.09 -3.52 -3.11
C ASP A 277 26.77 -4.10 -2.59
N LEU A 278 25.74 -3.25 -2.48
CA LEU A 278 24.40 -3.71 -2.14
C LEU A 278 23.86 -4.68 -3.21
N TRP A 279 24.05 -4.35 -4.49
CA TRP A 279 23.63 -5.20 -5.60
C TRP A 279 24.25 -6.59 -5.55
N SER A 280 25.57 -6.65 -5.41
CA SER A 280 26.28 -7.94 -5.33
C SER A 280 25.83 -8.80 -4.13
N ARG A 281 25.54 -8.18 -2.97
CA ARG A 281 25.03 -8.90 -1.80
C ARG A 281 23.63 -9.47 -2.04
N LEU A 282 22.74 -8.70 -2.66
CA LEU A 282 21.39 -9.14 -2.99
C LEU A 282 21.43 -10.32 -3.96
N LEU A 283 22.23 -10.24 -5.02
CA LEU A 283 22.37 -11.34 -5.98
C LEU A 283 22.94 -12.61 -5.35
N ASN A 284 23.96 -12.47 -4.48
CA ASN A 284 24.53 -13.61 -3.77
C ASN A 284 23.51 -14.29 -2.86
N ALA A 285 22.68 -13.52 -2.16
CA ALA A 285 21.65 -14.07 -1.28
C ALA A 285 20.55 -14.83 -2.05
N GLU A 286 20.29 -14.44 -3.30
CA GLU A 286 19.24 -15.00 -4.15
C GLU A 286 19.75 -16.08 -5.13
N GLY A 287 21.06 -16.39 -5.11
CA GLY A 287 21.67 -17.28 -6.09
C GLY A 287 21.63 -16.74 -7.53
N LEU A 288 21.53 -15.43 -7.69
CA LEU A 288 21.44 -14.71 -8.98
C LEU A 288 22.78 -14.08 -9.38
N ASN A 289 23.88 -14.71 -9.00
CA ASN A 289 25.22 -14.24 -9.34
C ASN A 289 25.43 -14.20 -10.86
N GLY A 290 25.97 -13.11 -11.37
CA GLY A 290 26.29 -12.92 -12.80
C GLY A 290 25.34 -12.00 -13.57
N PHE A 291 24.26 -11.52 -12.94
CA PHE A 291 23.43 -10.43 -13.49
C PHE A 291 24.10 -9.09 -13.21
N ASN A 292 24.73 -8.47 -14.20
CA ASN A 292 25.34 -7.16 -14.02
C ASN A 292 24.33 -6.05 -14.28
N GLN A 293 24.48 -4.93 -13.59
CA GLN A 293 23.60 -3.78 -13.77
C GLN A 293 23.69 -3.24 -15.19
N GLY A 294 22.54 -2.96 -15.80
CA GLY A 294 22.45 -2.44 -17.16
C GLY A 294 22.58 -3.49 -18.28
N ASP A 295 22.87 -4.75 -17.95
CA ASP A 295 22.87 -5.86 -18.91
C ASP A 295 21.50 -5.99 -19.60
N GLU A 296 21.48 -6.53 -20.81
CA GLU A 296 20.24 -6.84 -21.54
C GLU A 296 20.05 -8.35 -21.67
N LEU A 297 18.89 -8.86 -21.28
CA LEU A 297 18.46 -10.22 -21.54
C LEU A 297 18.27 -10.43 -23.03
N VAL A 298 19.00 -11.40 -23.58
CA VAL A 298 18.96 -11.74 -25.01
C VAL A 298 18.28 -13.08 -25.25
N ALA A 299 18.56 -14.08 -24.40
CA ALA A 299 18.06 -15.43 -24.58
C ALA A 299 17.93 -16.20 -23.27
N VAL A 300 17.04 -17.19 -23.26
CA VAL A 300 16.91 -18.21 -22.23
C VAL A 300 16.96 -19.59 -22.90
N ASN A 301 17.84 -20.48 -22.44
CA ASN A 301 18.10 -21.79 -23.06
C ASN A 301 18.38 -21.68 -24.57
N ALA A 302 19.19 -20.71 -24.97
CA ALA A 302 19.51 -20.35 -26.36
C ALA A 302 18.30 -19.93 -27.23
N GLN A 303 17.11 -19.78 -26.66
CA GLN A 303 15.95 -19.19 -27.34
C GLN A 303 15.88 -17.69 -27.08
N PRO A 304 15.67 -16.85 -28.10
CA PRO A 304 15.52 -15.41 -27.92
C PRO A 304 14.43 -15.08 -26.89
N ALA A 305 14.73 -14.15 -25.99
CA ALA A 305 13.82 -13.71 -24.95
C ALA A 305 13.58 -12.19 -25.04
N ASP A 306 12.32 -11.79 -25.09
CA ASP A 306 11.87 -10.39 -25.13
C ASP A 306 11.32 -9.91 -23.78
N SER A 307 11.32 -10.79 -22.78
CA SER A 307 10.85 -10.52 -21.44
C SER A 307 11.54 -11.41 -20.41
N PRO A 308 11.86 -10.91 -19.20
CA PRO A 308 12.44 -11.72 -18.14
C PRO A 308 11.50 -12.80 -17.61
N TYR A 309 10.20 -12.70 -17.86
CA TYR A 309 9.26 -13.78 -17.55
C TYR A 309 9.54 -15.07 -18.36
N ALA A 310 10.28 -14.99 -19.47
CA ALA A 310 10.76 -16.19 -20.19
C ALA A 310 11.69 -17.07 -19.32
N ILE A 311 12.37 -16.49 -18.32
CA ILE A 311 13.15 -17.25 -17.34
C ILE A 311 12.22 -18.14 -16.51
N LEU A 312 11.09 -17.59 -16.03
CA LEU A 312 10.11 -18.35 -15.24
C LEU A 312 9.42 -19.42 -16.08
N ASP A 313 9.05 -19.09 -17.32
CA ASP A 313 8.48 -20.10 -18.24
C ASP A 313 9.45 -21.26 -18.47
N ALA A 314 10.75 -20.97 -18.61
CA ALA A 314 11.77 -22.00 -18.79
C ALA A 314 11.94 -22.86 -17.53
N VAL A 315 11.77 -22.28 -16.35
CA VAL A 315 11.78 -22.98 -15.06
C VAL A 315 10.60 -23.96 -14.96
N ASP A 316 9.39 -23.52 -15.31
CA ASP A 316 8.18 -24.35 -15.30
C ASP A 316 8.34 -25.63 -16.15
N HIS A 317 9.08 -25.53 -17.26
CA HIS A 317 9.33 -26.63 -18.21
C HIS A 317 10.71 -27.28 -18.07
N SER A 318 11.44 -26.96 -16.99
CA SER A 318 12.84 -27.37 -16.82
C SER A 318 13.03 -28.86 -16.52
N ASP A 319 12.03 -29.50 -15.91
CA ASP A 319 12.20 -30.79 -15.24
C ASP A 319 13.39 -30.81 -14.25
N GLY A 320 13.72 -29.64 -13.67
CA GLY A 320 14.83 -29.48 -12.73
C GLY A 320 16.18 -29.34 -13.38
N LYS A 321 16.23 -29.32 -14.72
CA LYS A 321 17.47 -29.07 -15.46
C LYS A 321 17.91 -27.62 -15.27
N PRO A 322 19.23 -27.35 -15.24
CA PRO A 322 19.73 -25.99 -15.20
C PRO A 322 19.19 -25.15 -16.37
N ILE A 323 18.85 -23.89 -16.07
CA ILE A 323 18.39 -22.89 -17.04
C ILE A 323 19.55 -21.96 -17.37
N SER A 324 19.83 -21.85 -18.67
CA SER A 324 20.82 -20.93 -19.22
C SER A 324 20.16 -19.57 -19.50
N VAL A 325 20.73 -18.49 -18.98
CA VAL A 325 20.28 -17.11 -19.23
C VAL A 325 21.42 -16.35 -19.90
N THR A 326 21.22 -15.92 -21.15
CA THR A 326 22.20 -15.15 -21.91
C THR A 326 21.93 -13.66 -21.77
N LEU A 327 22.92 -12.95 -21.23
CA LEU A 327 22.92 -11.51 -21.02
C LEU A 327 23.94 -10.84 -21.95
N ARG A 328 23.67 -9.59 -22.33
CA ARG A 328 24.58 -8.74 -23.10
C ARG A 328 24.88 -7.48 -22.31
N GLY A 329 26.12 -7.35 -21.87
CA GLY A 329 26.66 -6.14 -21.25
C GLY A 329 27.57 -5.36 -22.19
N ASP A 330 28.27 -4.37 -21.65
CA ASP A 330 29.19 -3.51 -22.41
C ASP A 330 30.42 -4.28 -22.96
N GLU A 331 30.86 -5.33 -22.25
CA GLU A 331 32.03 -6.15 -22.62
C GLU A 331 31.69 -7.32 -23.56
N GLY A 332 30.41 -7.50 -23.90
CA GLY A 332 29.93 -8.58 -24.76
C GLY A 332 28.82 -9.41 -24.12
N THR A 333 28.62 -10.63 -24.62
CA THR A 333 27.61 -11.56 -24.11
C THR A 333 28.20 -12.56 -23.12
N HIS A 334 27.52 -12.80 -22.02
CA HIS A 334 27.84 -13.83 -21.03
C HIS A 334 26.60 -14.63 -20.64
N GLU A 335 26.82 -15.76 -19.97
CA GLU A 335 25.77 -16.71 -19.61
C GLU A 335 25.75 -16.92 -18.09
N VAL A 336 24.54 -16.90 -17.53
CA VAL A 336 24.26 -17.22 -16.14
C VAL A 336 23.46 -18.51 -16.09
N THR A 337 23.91 -19.47 -15.30
CA THR A 337 23.18 -20.72 -15.09
C THR A 337 22.38 -20.65 -13.80
N LEU A 338 21.06 -20.84 -13.90
CA LEU A 338 20.14 -20.92 -12.79
C LEU A 338 19.74 -22.36 -12.53
N GLN A 339 19.63 -22.76 -11.27
CA GLN A 339 19.24 -24.12 -10.89
C GLN A 339 17.83 -24.11 -10.29
N PRO A 340 16.81 -24.63 -11.01
CA PRO A 340 15.49 -24.83 -10.44
C PRO A 340 15.51 -25.84 -9.30
N ILE A 341 14.65 -25.61 -8.31
CA ILE A 341 14.35 -26.51 -7.21
C ILE A 341 12.87 -26.89 -7.24
N ARG A 342 12.50 -28.00 -6.58
CA ARG A 342 11.09 -28.36 -6.49
C ARG A 342 10.31 -27.35 -5.67
N GLU A 343 9.13 -27.03 -6.16
CA GLU A 343 8.19 -26.20 -5.42
C GLU A 343 7.78 -26.87 -4.12
N SER A 344 7.24 -26.05 -3.24
CA SER A 344 6.66 -26.40 -1.96
C SER A 344 5.19 -25.99 -1.95
N GLN A 345 4.44 -26.51 -1.00
CA GLN A 345 3.05 -26.10 -0.80
C GLN A 345 3.04 -24.80 0.03
N THR A 346 2.07 -23.94 -0.26
CA THR A 346 1.82 -22.72 0.51
C THR A 346 0.43 -22.75 1.11
N GLU A 347 0.33 -22.52 2.42
CA GLU A 347 -0.94 -22.41 3.15
C GLU A 347 -1.06 -21.01 3.76
N LEU A 348 -2.26 -20.43 3.70
CA LEU A 348 -2.51 -19.09 4.23
C LEU A 348 -3.01 -19.18 5.67
N VAL A 349 -2.16 -18.80 6.60
CA VAL A 349 -2.44 -18.90 8.04
C VAL A 349 -2.87 -17.54 8.58
N GLN A 350 -4.10 -17.47 9.09
CA GLN A 350 -4.57 -16.30 9.83
C GLN A 350 -3.94 -16.26 11.24
N ILE A 351 -3.30 -15.14 11.58
CA ILE A 351 -2.80 -14.82 12.91
C ILE A 351 -3.30 -13.43 13.31
N ASP A 352 -4.31 -13.40 14.19
CA ASP A 352 -5.05 -12.19 14.54
C ASP A 352 -5.63 -11.50 13.30
N ASP A 353 -5.21 -10.27 13.00
CA ASP A 353 -5.60 -9.51 11.80
C ASP A 353 -4.68 -9.76 10.58
N SER A 354 -3.65 -10.59 10.72
CA SER A 354 -2.66 -10.85 9.68
C SER A 354 -2.92 -12.18 8.98
N VAL A 355 -2.74 -12.24 7.66
CA VAL A 355 -2.64 -13.50 6.90
C VAL A 355 -1.18 -13.69 6.53
N LEU A 356 -0.59 -14.84 6.86
CA LEU A 356 0.78 -15.18 6.50
C LEU A 356 0.78 -16.36 5.52
N PRO A 357 1.45 -16.26 4.35
CA PRO A 357 1.74 -17.42 3.53
C PRO A 357 2.84 -18.25 4.19
N ILE A 358 2.55 -19.52 4.45
CA ILE A 358 3.48 -20.44 5.11
C ILE A 358 3.84 -21.56 4.16
N GLU A 359 5.13 -21.66 3.89
CA GLU A 359 5.72 -22.74 3.13
C GLU A 359 5.74 -24.05 3.93
N HIS A 360 5.33 -25.14 3.28
CA HIS A 360 5.34 -26.47 3.86
C HIS A 360 5.39 -27.58 2.80
N LEU A 361 5.62 -28.83 3.25
CA LEU A 361 5.39 -30.03 2.45
C LEU A 361 4.58 -31.04 3.26
N LEU A 362 3.35 -31.30 2.84
CA LEU A 362 2.41 -32.17 3.56
C LEU A 362 2.21 -31.78 5.04
N GLY A 363 2.36 -30.48 5.34
CA GLY A 363 2.32 -29.89 6.68
C GLY A 363 3.65 -29.87 7.45
N LEU A 364 4.73 -30.44 6.90
CA LEU A 364 6.08 -30.25 7.44
C LEU A 364 6.51 -28.81 7.17
N THR A 365 6.91 -28.09 8.21
CA THR A 365 7.38 -26.70 8.13
C THR A 365 8.71 -26.57 8.85
N GLY A 366 9.50 -25.57 8.49
CA GLY A 366 10.74 -25.23 9.18
C GLY A 366 10.49 -24.56 10.53
N VAL A 367 11.56 -24.32 11.27
CA VAL A 367 11.51 -23.45 12.45
C VAL A 367 11.54 -21.98 12.01
N LEU A 368 11.04 -21.10 12.88
CA LEU A 368 11.15 -19.66 12.70
C LEU A 368 12.62 -19.27 12.58
N THR A 369 12.95 -18.40 11.63
CA THR A 369 14.28 -17.81 11.50
C THR A 369 14.22 -16.29 11.48
N VAL A 370 15.34 -15.65 11.77
CA VAL A 370 15.59 -14.29 11.29
C VAL A 370 15.84 -14.40 9.79
N ASN A 371 15.05 -13.69 8.97
CA ASN A 371 15.17 -13.72 7.52
C ASN A 371 16.63 -13.49 7.11
N ALA A 372 17.19 -14.45 6.36
CA ALA A 372 18.58 -14.43 5.92
C ALA A 372 18.89 -13.23 5.00
N GLN A 373 17.87 -12.67 4.36
CA GLN A 373 17.97 -11.50 3.47
C GLN A 373 17.91 -10.16 4.23
N ALA A 374 17.63 -10.17 5.53
CA ALA A 374 17.61 -8.94 6.32
C ALA A 374 19.01 -8.31 6.40
N SER A 375 19.09 -6.98 6.40
CA SER A 375 20.35 -6.30 6.69
C SER A 375 20.70 -6.46 8.18
N PRO A 376 21.99 -6.50 8.56
CA PRO A 376 22.38 -6.41 9.98
C PRO A 376 21.85 -5.16 10.70
N LYS A 377 21.50 -4.11 9.95
CA LYS A 377 20.86 -2.90 10.50
C LYS A 377 19.38 -3.11 10.85
N ASP A 378 18.75 -4.11 10.24
CA ASP A 378 17.33 -4.45 10.43
C ASP A 378 17.14 -5.44 11.58
N THR A 379 18.22 -6.03 12.09
CA THR A 379 18.22 -6.92 13.25
C THR A 379 18.56 -6.17 14.54
N LYS A 380 17.79 -6.39 15.60
CA LYS A 380 18.00 -5.76 16.91
C LYS A 380 18.32 -6.80 17.98
N GLN A 381 18.77 -6.31 19.14
CA GLN A 381 18.88 -7.12 20.36
C GLN A 381 19.82 -8.33 20.24
N GLY A 382 20.89 -8.18 19.43
CA GLY A 382 21.91 -9.21 19.25
C GLY A 382 21.55 -10.33 18.28
N LEU A 383 20.35 -10.29 17.67
CA LEU A 383 19.95 -11.17 16.58
C LEU A 383 20.74 -10.88 15.31
N MET A 384 20.92 -11.89 14.47
CA MET A 384 21.62 -11.82 13.19
C MET A 384 20.78 -12.50 12.10
N PRO A 385 20.89 -12.06 10.83
CA PRO A 385 20.26 -12.75 9.71
C PRO A 385 20.64 -14.24 9.68
N GLY A 386 19.66 -15.11 9.48
CA GLY A 386 19.84 -16.56 9.46
C GLY A 386 19.81 -17.26 10.83
N ASP A 387 19.65 -16.53 11.94
CA ASP A 387 19.43 -17.15 13.25
C ASP A 387 18.18 -18.04 13.24
N GLU A 388 18.30 -19.31 13.63
CA GLU A 388 17.17 -20.25 13.73
C GLU A 388 16.68 -20.34 15.18
N PHE A 389 15.39 -20.13 15.44
CA PHE A 389 14.86 -20.13 16.80
C PHE A 389 14.70 -21.54 17.34
N LEU A 390 15.46 -21.85 18.39
CA LEU A 390 15.35 -23.09 19.16
C LEU A 390 14.40 -22.93 20.36
N ARG A 391 14.30 -21.73 20.94
CA ARG A 391 13.39 -21.45 22.06
C ARG A 391 12.94 -19.99 22.09
N ILE A 392 11.67 -19.77 22.40
CA ILE A 392 11.09 -18.46 22.73
C ILE A 392 10.26 -18.59 24.01
N GLY A 393 10.82 -18.15 25.14
CA GLY A 393 10.19 -18.34 26.44
C GLY A 393 9.92 -19.83 26.70
N PRO A 394 8.64 -20.26 26.84
CA PRO A 394 8.29 -21.66 27.06
C PRO A 394 8.21 -22.51 25.78
N LEU A 395 8.24 -21.89 24.60
CA LEU A 395 8.01 -22.57 23.33
C LEU A 395 9.33 -23.02 22.71
N ASN A 396 9.48 -24.32 22.43
CA ASN A 396 10.66 -24.89 21.79
C ASN A 396 10.44 -25.13 20.29
N ASN A 397 11.46 -24.87 19.49
CA ASN A 397 11.51 -25.05 18.03
C ASN A 397 10.23 -24.52 17.34
N PRO A 398 9.85 -23.25 17.59
CA PRO A 398 8.62 -22.70 17.05
C PRO A 398 8.60 -22.77 15.53
N SER A 399 7.48 -23.20 14.93
CA SER A 399 7.20 -22.89 13.54
C SER A 399 7.07 -21.37 13.38
N GLN A 400 7.15 -20.83 12.17
CA GLN A 400 6.96 -19.39 11.95
C GLN A 400 5.62 -18.90 12.55
N PRO A 401 4.45 -19.53 12.30
CA PRO A 401 3.20 -19.10 12.92
C PRO A 401 3.17 -19.17 14.45
N ASP A 402 3.75 -20.23 15.04
CA ASP A 402 3.76 -20.40 16.50
C ASP A 402 4.68 -19.39 17.17
N GLY A 403 5.85 -19.13 16.57
CA GLY A 403 6.79 -18.15 17.07
C GLY A 403 6.18 -16.75 17.05
N VAL A 404 5.48 -16.37 15.98
CA VAL A 404 4.76 -15.09 15.92
C VAL A 404 3.71 -14.98 17.01
N ARG A 405 2.88 -16.01 17.19
CA ARG A 405 1.87 -16.04 18.27
C ARG A 405 2.52 -15.91 19.64
N GLN A 406 3.61 -16.63 19.87
CA GLN A 406 4.32 -16.62 21.14
C GLN A 406 4.93 -15.25 21.45
N VAL A 407 5.59 -14.63 20.46
CA VAL A 407 6.15 -13.28 20.63
C VAL A 407 5.03 -12.28 20.91
N ARG A 408 3.90 -12.34 20.20
CA ARG A 408 2.75 -11.46 20.46
C ARG A 408 2.16 -11.65 21.86
N ALA A 409 2.06 -12.90 22.32
CA ALA A 409 1.57 -13.21 23.66
C ALA A 409 2.47 -12.68 24.79
N LEU A 410 3.75 -12.42 24.49
CA LEU A 410 4.75 -11.91 25.43
C LEU A 410 4.96 -10.39 25.30
N ALA A 411 4.04 -9.66 24.66
CA ALA A 411 4.15 -8.21 24.46
C ALA A 411 4.44 -7.45 25.76
N GLY A 412 5.46 -6.57 25.73
CA GLY A 412 5.90 -5.76 26.87
C GLY A 412 6.76 -6.51 27.90
N GLN A 413 7.17 -7.75 27.63
CA GLN A 413 7.99 -8.56 28.54
C GLN A 413 9.43 -8.72 28.02
N SER A 414 10.35 -8.88 28.97
CA SER A 414 11.71 -9.36 28.70
C SER A 414 11.69 -10.89 28.64
N VAL A 415 12.19 -11.45 27.53
CA VAL A 415 12.06 -12.87 27.22
C VAL A 415 13.43 -13.46 26.89
N GLU A 416 13.73 -14.60 27.50
CA GLU A 416 14.87 -15.41 27.07
C GLU A 416 14.52 -16.19 25.81
N ILE A 417 15.42 -16.11 24.83
CA ILE A 417 15.37 -16.85 23.59
C ILE A 417 16.68 -17.62 23.40
N GLU A 418 16.61 -18.70 22.64
CA GLU A 418 17.79 -19.43 22.18
C GLU A 418 17.73 -19.55 20.67
N VAL A 419 18.81 -19.16 20.01
CA VAL A 419 18.96 -19.27 18.56
C VAL A 419 20.13 -20.16 18.20
N PHE A 420 20.01 -20.88 17.10
CA PHE A 420 21.10 -21.60 16.48
C PHE A 420 21.80 -20.67 15.49
N ARG A 421 23.09 -20.43 15.70
CA ARG A 421 23.93 -19.54 14.87
C ARG A 421 25.27 -20.20 14.61
N GLY A 422 25.61 -20.43 13.34
CA GLY A 422 26.94 -20.90 12.93
C GLY A 422 27.40 -22.19 13.63
N GLY A 423 26.48 -23.11 13.93
CA GLY A 423 26.80 -24.38 14.60
C GLY A 423 26.66 -24.36 16.14
N ALA A 424 26.39 -23.21 16.75
CA ALA A 424 26.29 -23.06 18.20
C ALA A 424 24.91 -22.56 18.65
N VAL A 425 24.51 -22.95 19.86
CA VAL A 425 23.33 -22.38 20.54
C VAL A 425 23.75 -21.09 21.23
N VAL A 426 23.07 -20.00 20.89
CA VAL A 426 23.32 -18.66 21.43
C VAL A 426 22.10 -18.23 22.24
N PRO A 427 22.20 -18.17 23.58
CA PRO A 427 21.15 -17.61 24.42
C PRO A 427 21.17 -16.08 24.31
N LEU A 428 19.99 -15.47 24.18
CA LEU A 428 19.79 -14.03 24.16
C LEU A 428 18.63 -13.64 25.08
N THR A 429 18.66 -12.43 25.60
CA THR A 429 17.52 -11.81 26.28
C THR A 429 17.02 -10.67 25.41
N VAL A 430 15.75 -10.73 25.02
CA VAL A 430 15.13 -9.75 24.15
C VAL A 430 13.91 -9.12 24.82
N GLU A 431 13.76 -7.82 24.66
CA GLU A 431 12.56 -7.08 25.03
C GLU A 431 11.55 -7.19 23.89
N VAL A 432 10.37 -7.70 24.21
CA VAL A 432 9.24 -7.74 23.28
C VAL A 432 8.52 -6.40 23.33
N SER A 433 8.37 -5.75 22.18
CA SER A 433 7.63 -4.49 22.09
C SER A 433 6.17 -4.67 22.52
N ASN A 434 5.50 -3.57 22.89
CA ASN A 434 4.05 -3.57 23.17
C ASN A 434 3.20 -3.99 21.95
N GLN A 435 3.79 -4.02 20.75
CA GLN A 435 3.15 -4.48 19.51
C GLN A 435 3.41 -5.97 19.24
N GLY A 436 4.12 -6.68 20.14
CA GLY A 436 4.41 -8.09 19.98
C GLY A 436 5.48 -8.37 18.92
N THR A 437 6.54 -7.57 18.91
CA THR A 437 7.67 -7.74 17.98
C THR A 437 9.01 -7.67 18.71
N ILE A 438 10.01 -8.39 18.20
CA ILE A 438 11.38 -8.43 18.74
C ILE A 438 12.42 -7.80 17.80
N GLY A 439 11.97 -7.26 16.66
CA GLY A 439 12.73 -6.35 15.80
C GLY A 439 13.57 -7.05 14.73
N PHE A 440 12.92 -7.88 13.91
CA PHE A 440 13.50 -8.47 12.70
C PHE A 440 12.40 -8.94 11.72
N TYR A 441 12.78 -9.18 10.46
CA TYR A 441 11.92 -9.82 9.46
C TYR A 441 11.91 -11.33 9.61
N GLN A 442 10.74 -11.93 9.77
CA GLN A 442 10.61 -13.36 10.03
C GLN A 442 10.86 -14.17 8.76
N GLY A 443 11.57 -15.29 8.90
CA GLY A 443 11.77 -16.29 7.86
C GLY A 443 11.40 -17.69 8.35
N SER A 444 11.68 -18.67 7.49
CA SER A 444 11.56 -20.09 7.76
C SER A 444 12.88 -20.79 7.46
N SER A 445 13.19 -21.85 8.19
CA SER A 445 14.39 -22.67 7.95
C SER A 445 14.19 -23.72 6.85
N PHE A 446 13.07 -23.66 6.11
CA PHE A 446 12.65 -24.71 5.17
C PHE A 446 13.71 -25.02 4.11
N GLU A 447 14.38 -23.99 3.59
CA GLU A 447 15.45 -24.12 2.60
C GLU A 447 16.86 -24.20 3.19
N SER A 448 17.03 -23.93 4.49
CA SER A 448 18.36 -23.81 5.12
C SER A 448 18.73 -24.98 6.04
N SER A 449 17.74 -25.75 6.48
CA SER A 449 17.90 -26.72 7.57
C SER A 449 16.90 -27.86 7.45
N ASN A 450 17.23 -29.01 8.04
CA ASN A 450 16.35 -30.18 8.14
C ASN A 450 15.60 -30.27 9.48
N ILE A 451 15.64 -29.21 10.29
CA ILE A 451 14.89 -29.11 11.54
C ILE A 451 13.42 -28.79 11.24
N VAL A 452 12.51 -29.60 11.77
CA VAL A 452 11.08 -29.36 11.61
C VAL A 452 10.49 -28.58 12.79
N GLY A 453 9.67 -27.58 12.47
CA GLY A 453 8.78 -26.93 13.42
C GLY A 453 7.57 -27.81 13.77
N ALA A 454 6.62 -27.24 14.50
CA ALA A 454 5.35 -27.94 14.74
C ALA A 454 4.58 -28.12 13.42
N PRO A 455 4.01 -29.32 13.16
CA PRO A 455 3.25 -29.57 11.94
C PRO A 455 2.13 -28.56 11.74
N LEU A 456 2.05 -28.04 10.52
CA LEU A 456 1.02 -27.07 10.16
C LEU A 456 -0.34 -27.76 10.05
N LYS A 457 -1.39 -27.08 10.49
CA LYS A 457 -2.77 -27.49 10.18
C LYS A 457 -3.17 -26.94 8.82
N VAL A 458 -3.56 -27.82 7.91
CA VAL A 458 -3.97 -27.49 6.54
C VAL A 458 -5.50 -27.44 6.51
N ALA A 459 -6.08 -26.32 6.07
CA ALA A 459 -7.53 -26.07 6.15
C ALA A 459 -8.16 -26.37 7.53
N GLY A 460 -7.44 -26.09 8.63
CA GLY A 460 -7.89 -26.31 10.01
C GLY A 460 -7.88 -27.77 10.48
N LYS A 461 -7.41 -28.71 9.65
CA LYS A 461 -7.28 -30.14 9.99
C LYS A 461 -5.83 -30.52 10.22
N ASP A 462 -5.61 -31.62 10.94
CA ASP A 462 -4.28 -32.17 11.12
C ASP A 462 -3.71 -32.61 9.77
N SER A 463 -2.46 -32.25 9.52
CA SER A 463 -1.76 -32.55 8.26
C SER A 463 -1.14 -33.95 8.26
N PRO A 464 -0.76 -34.47 7.08
CA PRO A 464 -0.06 -35.75 6.98
C PRO A 464 1.21 -35.81 7.85
N ALA A 465 1.92 -34.69 7.98
CA ALA A 465 3.08 -34.52 8.83
C ALA A 465 2.82 -34.79 10.32
N SER A 466 1.60 -34.54 10.80
CA SER A 466 1.22 -34.76 12.21
C SER A 466 1.25 -36.24 12.61
N ARG A 467 1.18 -37.16 11.64
CA ARG A 467 1.34 -38.61 11.87
C ARG A 467 2.80 -39.03 12.07
N LEU A 468 3.74 -38.22 11.60
CA LEU A 468 5.18 -38.51 11.65
C LEU A 468 5.88 -37.72 12.75
N ILE A 469 5.59 -36.42 12.84
CA ILE A 469 6.30 -35.50 13.74
C ILE A 469 5.47 -35.29 15.01
N THR A 470 5.90 -35.94 16.09
CA THR A 470 5.32 -35.77 17.43
C THR A 470 6.08 -34.76 18.29
N ARG A 471 7.30 -34.37 17.87
CA ARG A 471 8.19 -33.48 18.63
C ARG A 471 8.81 -32.41 17.70
N PRO A 472 8.40 -31.13 17.81
CA PRO A 472 9.08 -30.04 17.13
C PRO A 472 10.56 -29.97 17.50
N GLY A 473 11.43 -29.69 16.53
CA GLY A 473 12.88 -29.75 16.64
C GLY A 473 13.50 -31.07 16.18
N THR A 474 12.67 -32.05 15.79
CA THR A 474 13.14 -33.25 15.11
C THR A 474 13.91 -32.88 13.84
N ARG A 475 14.99 -33.60 13.53
CA ARG A 475 15.71 -33.46 12.26
C ARG A 475 15.42 -34.66 11.38
N ILE A 476 14.95 -34.42 10.16
CA ILE A 476 14.79 -35.50 9.18
C ILE A 476 16.15 -35.74 8.52
N LEU A 477 16.70 -36.93 8.68
CA LEU A 477 18.04 -37.29 8.19
C LEU A 477 17.98 -37.96 6.83
N SER A 478 17.00 -38.84 6.60
CA SER A 478 16.84 -39.51 5.32
C SER A 478 15.40 -39.98 5.04
N ILE A 479 15.05 -40.10 3.76
CA ILE A 479 13.83 -40.76 3.26
C ILE A 479 14.23 -41.88 2.29
N ASN A 480 13.88 -43.13 2.60
CA ASN A 480 14.27 -44.32 1.83
C ASN A 480 15.77 -44.33 1.47
N ASN A 481 16.62 -43.97 2.44
CA ASN A 481 18.07 -43.83 2.33
C ASN A 481 18.57 -42.62 1.50
N THR A 482 17.69 -41.78 0.98
CA THR A 482 18.07 -40.49 0.38
C THR A 482 18.35 -39.49 1.50
N PRO A 483 19.57 -38.94 1.62
CA PRO A 483 19.91 -37.98 2.65
C PRO A 483 19.11 -36.68 2.50
N ILE A 484 18.73 -36.08 3.63
CA ILE A 484 17.99 -34.82 3.71
C ILE A 484 18.84 -33.81 4.48
N SER A 485 19.31 -32.78 3.78
CA SER A 485 20.09 -31.69 4.38
C SER A 485 19.19 -30.50 4.74
N THR A 486 18.15 -30.28 3.94
CA THR A 486 17.17 -29.21 4.09
C THR A 486 15.76 -29.76 3.87
N LEU A 487 14.71 -29.05 4.33
CA LEU A 487 13.34 -29.52 4.10
C LEU A 487 12.91 -29.42 2.61
N SER A 488 13.58 -28.60 1.80
CA SER A 488 13.35 -28.57 0.34
C SER A 488 13.84 -29.86 -0.36
N ASP A 489 14.73 -30.64 0.25
CA ASP A 489 15.15 -31.96 -0.25
C ASP A 489 14.05 -33.03 -0.11
N LEU A 490 13.01 -32.79 0.70
CA LEU A 490 11.97 -33.79 0.99
C LEU A 490 11.14 -34.13 -0.24
N ALA A 491 10.69 -33.13 -1.00
CA ALA A 491 9.87 -33.36 -2.18
C ALA A 491 10.57 -34.25 -3.22
N PRO A 492 11.81 -33.96 -3.68
CA PRO A 492 12.51 -34.84 -4.61
C PRO A 492 12.79 -36.23 -4.02
N ALA A 493 13.11 -36.34 -2.73
CA ALA A 493 13.32 -37.64 -2.08
C ALA A 493 12.04 -38.50 -2.04
N ILE A 494 10.89 -37.89 -1.73
CA ILE A 494 9.58 -38.57 -1.74
C ILE A 494 9.18 -38.98 -3.15
N ILE A 495 9.36 -38.10 -4.14
CA ILE A 495 9.08 -38.39 -5.55
C ILE A 495 9.93 -39.58 -6.00
N ALA A 496 11.25 -39.52 -5.80
CA ALA A 496 12.16 -40.60 -6.18
C ALA A 496 11.79 -41.93 -5.51
N ALA A 497 11.34 -41.89 -4.25
CA ALA A 497 10.95 -43.07 -3.50
C ALA A 497 9.63 -43.70 -3.98
N LEU A 498 8.64 -42.90 -4.38
CA LEU A 498 7.26 -43.38 -4.59
C LEU A 498 6.81 -43.37 -6.05
N GLN A 499 7.49 -42.65 -6.94
CA GLN A 499 7.06 -42.48 -8.32
C GLN A 499 6.88 -43.81 -9.08
N PRO A 500 7.77 -44.81 -8.97
CA PRO A 500 7.59 -46.09 -9.65
C PRO A 500 6.27 -46.78 -9.26
N ASP A 501 6.00 -46.88 -7.96
CA ASP A 501 4.81 -47.56 -7.42
C ASP A 501 3.53 -46.77 -7.70
N TYR A 502 3.60 -45.44 -7.62
CA TYR A 502 2.48 -44.55 -7.91
C TYR A 502 2.02 -44.67 -9.37
N LEU A 503 2.96 -44.67 -10.31
CA LEU A 503 2.70 -44.79 -11.76
C LEU A 503 2.19 -46.18 -12.16
N LEU A 504 2.60 -47.24 -11.45
CA LEU A 504 2.12 -48.60 -11.69
C LEU A 504 0.68 -48.83 -11.19
N GLY A 505 0.06 -47.82 -10.56
CA GLY A 505 -1.33 -47.92 -10.09
C GLY A 505 -1.52 -48.88 -8.91
N GLN A 506 -0.44 -49.29 -8.24
CA GLN A 506 -0.52 -50.24 -7.13
C GLN A 506 -0.89 -49.52 -5.84
N GLY A 507 -2.07 -49.85 -5.28
CA GLY A 507 -2.48 -49.46 -3.93
C GLY A 507 -2.93 -48.01 -3.74
N ASP A 508 -3.55 -47.78 -2.59
CA ASP A 508 -4.01 -46.47 -2.09
C ASP A 508 -3.12 -45.93 -0.95
N ARG A 509 -2.09 -46.68 -0.57
CA ARG A 509 -1.20 -46.41 0.55
C ARG A 509 0.25 -46.64 0.14
N PHE A 510 1.11 -45.70 0.49
CA PHE A 510 2.52 -45.64 0.10
C PHE A 510 3.36 -45.45 1.35
N ASP A 511 4.27 -46.38 1.62
CA ASP A 511 5.10 -46.37 2.83
C ASP A 511 6.48 -45.80 2.55
N LEU A 512 6.88 -44.82 3.36
CA LEU A 512 8.21 -44.21 3.33
C LEU A 512 8.94 -44.55 4.63
N ARG A 513 10.18 -45.05 4.52
CA ARG A 513 11.08 -45.19 5.65
C ARG A 513 11.73 -43.83 5.91
N VAL A 514 11.47 -43.23 7.06
CA VAL A 514 12.04 -41.93 7.46
C VAL A 514 12.95 -42.11 8.65
N GLU A 515 14.21 -41.73 8.50
CA GLU A 515 15.17 -41.68 9.60
C GLU A 515 15.23 -40.26 10.17
N MET A 516 15.12 -40.15 11.49
CA MET A 516 14.99 -38.87 12.17
C MET A 516 15.80 -38.83 13.45
N ARG A 517 16.43 -37.70 13.74
CA ARG A 517 17.02 -37.41 15.05
C ARG A 517 16.03 -36.62 15.90
N LEU A 518 15.64 -37.19 17.04
CA LEU A 518 14.76 -36.53 17.99
C LEU A 518 15.47 -35.37 18.70
N PRO A 519 14.75 -34.32 19.14
CA PRO A 519 15.31 -33.20 19.89
C PRO A 519 15.54 -33.59 21.36
N LEU A 520 16.33 -34.64 21.58
CA LEU A 520 16.74 -35.14 22.88
C LEU A 520 18.26 -35.00 23.03
N PRO A 521 18.78 -34.86 24.26
CA PRO A 521 20.22 -34.87 24.46
C PRO A 521 20.83 -36.21 24.02
N THR A 522 22.07 -36.16 23.54
CA THR A 522 22.90 -37.34 23.34
C THR A 522 22.95 -38.14 24.64
N GLN A 523 22.82 -39.45 24.55
CA GLN A 523 22.83 -40.31 25.72
C GLN A 523 24.24 -40.34 26.36
N PRO A 524 24.37 -40.71 27.64
CA PRO A 524 25.66 -40.78 28.32
C PRO A 524 26.70 -41.68 27.64
N ASP A 525 26.25 -42.65 26.84
CA ASP A 525 27.10 -43.55 26.04
C ASP A 525 27.53 -42.98 24.68
N GLY A 526 27.17 -41.72 24.39
CA GLY A 526 27.48 -41.04 23.14
C GLY A 526 26.50 -41.31 22.01
N THR A 527 25.46 -42.12 22.22
CA THR A 527 24.47 -42.42 21.18
C THR A 527 23.54 -41.23 20.93
N GLU A 528 23.36 -40.88 19.65
CA GLU A 528 22.34 -39.90 19.26
C GLU A 528 20.95 -40.53 19.24
N PRO A 529 19.89 -39.80 19.61
CA PRO A 529 18.51 -40.29 19.67
C PRO A 529 17.89 -40.37 18.26
N ILE A 530 18.41 -41.28 17.44
CA ILE A 530 17.95 -41.53 16.08
C ILE A 530 16.87 -42.62 16.08
N VAL A 531 15.77 -42.36 15.39
CA VAL A 531 14.66 -43.30 15.19
C VAL A 531 14.41 -43.48 13.70
N THR A 532 13.89 -44.65 13.33
CA THR A 532 13.37 -44.91 11.98
C THR A 532 11.89 -45.21 12.09
N GLU A 533 11.07 -44.43 11.39
CA GLU A 533 9.62 -44.57 11.37
C GLU A 533 9.13 -44.87 9.94
N THR A 534 7.95 -45.48 9.85
CA THR A 534 7.25 -45.66 8.56
C THR A 534 6.19 -44.59 8.42
N TRP A 535 6.34 -43.71 7.43
CA TRP A 535 5.37 -42.69 7.09
C TRP A 535 4.48 -43.16 5.95
N THR A 536 3.24 -43.53 6.27
CA THR A 536 2.27 -43.97 5.26
C THR A 536 1.48 -42.80 4.70
N LEU A 537 1.64 -42.54 3.40
CA LEU A 537 0.90 -41.54 2.64
C LEU A 537 -0.24 -42.20 1.84
N SER A 538 -1.35 -41.48 1.70
CA SER A 538 -2.44 -41.84 0.79
C SER A 538 -2.09 -41.47 -0.65
N ARG A 539 -2.80 -42.06 -1.62
CA ARG A 539 -2.65 -41.73 -3.04
C ARG A 539 -2.83 -40.24 -3.32
N ASP A 540 -3.77 -39.57 -2.67
CA ASP A 540 -4.01 -38.12 -2.85
C ASP A 540 -2.87 -37.27 -2.28
N GLU A 541 -2.29 -37.66 -1.14
CA GLU A 541 -1.13 -36.99 -0.56
C GLU A 541 0.11 -37.16 -1.44
N VAL A 542 0.32 -38.35 -2.00
CA VAL A 542 1.40 -38.57 -2.97
C VAL A 542 1.16 -37.75 -4.23
N LYS A 543 -0.07 -37.72 -4.74
CA LYS A 543 -0.43 -36.90 -5.89
C LYS A 543 -0.09 -35.41 -5.68
N GLN A 544 -0.39 -34.86 -4.50
CA GLN A 544 -0.05 -33.48 -4.17
C GLN A 544 1.46 -33.20 -4.27
N VAL A 545 2.32 -34.16 -3.90
CA VAL A 545 3.77 -34.01 -4.03
C VAL A 545 4.22 -34.19 -5.48
N MET A 546 3.63 -35.15 -6.21
CA MET A 546 3.95 -35.43 -7.61
C MET A 546 3.56 -34.27 -8.55
N ASP A 547 2.51 -33.53 -8.20
CA ASP A 547 2.00 -32.38 -8.97
C ASP A 547 2.79 -31.09 -8.70
N LEU A 548 3.76 -31.08 -7.78
CA LEU A 548 4.57 -29.89 -7.49
C LEU A 548 5.38 -29.47 -8.73
N GLY A 549 5.40 -28.17 -9.01
CA GLY A 549 6.14 -27.59 -10.11
C GLY A 549 7.64 -27.45 -9.80
N TRP A 550 8.28 -26.57 -10.55
CA TRP A 550 9.65 -26.13 -10.34
C TRP A 550 9.64 -24.63 -10.12
N ARG A 551 10.53 -24.16 -9.25
CA ARG A 551 10.75 -22.73 -9.04
C ARG A 551 12.24 -22.43 -8.93
N LEU A 552 12.60 -21.17 -9.06
CA LEU A 552 13.91 -20.72 -8.61
C LEU A 552 13.91 -20.58 -7.07
N PRO A 553 15.06 -20.76 -6.40
CA PRO A 553 15.21 -20.41 -4.99
C PRO A 553 14.77 -18.96 -4.73
N SER A 554 15.13 -18.04 -5.62
CA SER A 554 14.73 -16.63 -5.58
C SER A 554 13.29 -16.34 -6.02
N GLY A 555 12.54 -17.37 -6.44
CA GLY A 555 11.18 -17.23 -6.94
C GLY A 555 11.06 -16.20 -8.07
N GLU A 556 10.09 -15.30 -7.96
CA GLU A 556 9.87 -14.22 -8.94
C GLU A 556 10.86 -13.05 -8.78
N ALA A 557 11.74 -13.04 -7.76
CA ALA A 557 12.67 -11.93 -7.52
C ALA A 557 13.64 -11.72 -8.69
N VAL A 558 13.95 -12.79 -9.46
CA VAL A 558 14.75 -12.66 -10.69
C VAL A 558 14.14 -11.68 -11.69
N VAL A 559 12.80 -11.61 -11.77
CA VAL A 559 12.10 -10.70 -12.69
C VAL A 559 12.16 -9.27 -12.19
N ASN A 560 12.21 -9.06 -10.87
CA ASN A 560 12.36 -7.75 -10.25
C ASN A 560 13.78 -7.18 -10.39
N LEU A 561 14.75 -7.94 -10.92
CA LEU A 561 16.05 -7.40 -11.31
C LEU A 561 16.00 -6.55 -12.57
N PHE A 562 14.88 -6.56 -13.30
CA PHE A 562 14.74 -5.87 -14.58
C PHE A 562 13.99 -4.54 -14.45
N GLU A 563 14.30 -3.60 -15.33
CA GLU A 563 13.64 -2.31 -15.41
C GLU A 563 12.18 -2.50 -15.86
N PRO A 564 11.21 -1.83 -15.21
CA PRO A 564 9.82 -1.89 -15.64
C PRO A 564 9.65 -1.26 -17.02
N VAL A 565 8.72 -1.79 -17.82
CA VAL A 565 8.32 -1.07 -19.05
C VAL A 565 7.53 0.17 -18.65
N ILE A 566 8.03 1.33 -19.07
CA ILE A 566 7.43 2.64 -18.83
C ILE A 566 7.01 3.26 -20.17
N VAL A 567 5.78 3.75 -20.22
CA VAL A 567 5.25 4.57 -21.31
C VAL A 567 4.88 5.95 -20.80
N ILE A 568 4.92 6.93 -21.70
CA ILE A 568 4.41 8.28 -21.41
C ILE A 568 2.91 8.27 -21.67
N ASP A 569 2.13 8.15 -20.59
CA ASP A 569 0.68 8.24 -20.62
C ASP A 569 0.25 9.69 -20.84
N LYS A 570 0.00 10.01 -22.11
CA LYS A 570 -0.38 11.33 -22.60
C LYS A 570 -1.63 11.21 -23.45
N SER A 571 -2.55 12.15 -23.27
CA SER A 571 -3.73 12.26 -24.13
C SER A 571 -3.34 12.72 -25.53
N PRO A 572 -3.99 12.20 -26.59
CA PRO A 572 -3.64 12.51 -27.97
C PRO A 572 -3.90 13.98 -28.32
N ASP A 573 -4.91 14.60 -27.70
CA ASP A 573 -5.31 15.98 -27.94
C ASP A 573 -5.87 16.64 -26.65
N PRO A 574 -6.00 17.99 -26.62
CA PRO A 574 -6.51 18.70 -25.44
C PRO A 574 -7.93 18.33 -25.03
N ILE A 575 -8.81 17.96 -25.98
CA ILE A 575 -10.20 17.57 -25.65
C ILE A 575 -10.21 16.20 -24.98
N ALA A 576 -9.39 15.28 -25.47
CA ALA A 576 -9.14 14.00 -24.81
C ALA A 576 -8.56 14.20 -23.41
N ALA A 577 -7.62 15.15 -23.23
CA ALA A 577 -7.07 15.48 -21.92
C ALA A 577 -8.12 16.00 -20.94
N VAL A 578 -9.06 16.85 -21.40
CA VAL A 578 -10.21 17.31 -20.60
C VAL A 578 -11.07 16.14 -20.13
N LYS A 579 -11.46 15.24 -21.05
CA LYS A 579 -12.24 14.05 -20.69
C LYS A 579 -11.49 13.16 -19.71
N ARG A 580 -10.19 12.95 -19.95
CA ARG A 580 -9.30 12.14 -19.12
C ARG A 580 -9.17 12.71 -17.72
N GLY A 581 -8.92 14.01 -17.58
CA GLY A 581 -8.77 14.66 -16.29
C GLY A 581 -10.06 14.66 -15.46
N LEU A 582 -11.22 14.89 -16.11
CA LEU A 582 -12.53 14.78 -15.45
C LEU A 582 -12.82 13.34 -15.01
N HIS A 583 -12.55 12.36 -15.87
CA HIS A 583 -12.68 10.94 -15.53
C HIS A 583 -11.80 10.56 -14.35
N GLU A 584 -10.56 11.04 -14.32
CA GLU A 584 -9.63 10.81 -13.22
C GLU A 584 -10.14 11.41 -11.91
N SER A 585 -10.64 12.66 -11.94
CA SER A 585 -11.25 13.28 -10.75
C SER A 585 -12.44 12.47 -10.23
N GLN A 586 -13.33 12.03 -11.12
CA GLN A 586 -14.48 11.21 -10.74
C GLN A 586 -14.05 9.86 -10.18
N ARG A 587 -13.04 9.22 -10.78
CA ARG A 587 -12.48 7.95 -10.32
C ARG A 587 -11.90 8.08 -8.92
N VAL A 588 -11.01 9.04 -8.70
CA VAL A 588 -10.40 9.27 -7.39
C VAL A 588 -11.50 9.55 -6.36
N MET A 589 -12.50 10.35 -6.70
CA MET A 589 -13.63 10.65 -5.82
C MET A 589 -14.40 9.38 -5.44
N ALA A 590 -14.77 8.55 -6.41
CA ALA A 590 -15.51 7.31 -6.18
C ALA A 590 -14.70 6.31 -5.33
N THR A 591 -13.42 6.14 -5.62
CA THR A 591 -12.53 5.26 -4.84
C THR A 591 -12.39 5.74 -3.41
N THR A 592 -12.30 7.05 -3.18
CA THR A 592 -12.19 7.62 -1.83
C THR A 592 -13.47 7.40 -1.02
N TYR A 593 -14.65 7.60 -1.62
CA TYR A 593 -15.92 7.25 -0.97
C TYR A 593 -16.02 5.75 -0.65
N LEU A 594 -15.66 4.89 -1.61
CA LEU A 594 -15.67 3.44 -1.41
C LEU A 594 -14.71 3.02 -0.30
N THR A 595 -13.55 3.66 -0.20
CA THR A 595 -12.57 3.43 0.87
C THR A 595 -13.17 3.75 2.23
N PHE A 596 -13.90 4.88 2.36
CA PHE A 596 -14.61 5.19 3.60
C PHE A 596 -15.73 4.18 3.90
N VAL A 597 -16.51 3.76 2.91
CA VAL A 597 -17.54 2.73 3.09
C VAL A 597 -16.91 1.41 3.58
N ARG A 598 -15.80 0.99 2.97
CA ARG A 598 -15.07 -0.22 3.35
C ARG A 598 -14.42 -0.14 4.73
N LEU A 599 -14.00 1.05 5.14
CA LEU A 599 -13.54 1.36 6.50
C LEU A 599 -14.67 1.17 7.51
N PHE A 600 -15.87 1.70 7.23
CA PHE A 600 -17.05 1.48 8.09
C PHE A 600 -17.52 0.02 8.12
N GLN A 601 -17.33 -0.72 7.03
CA GLN A 601 -17.62 -2.17 6.96
C GLN A 601 -16.55 -3.05 7.65
N GLY A 602 -15.44 -2.47 8.12
CA GLY A 602 -14.34 -3.21 8.76
C GLY A 602 -13.47 -4.02 7.80
N SER A 603 -13.66 -3.86 6.48
CA SER A 603 -12.86 -4.56 5.46
C SER A 603 -11.51 -3.89 5.17
N VAL A 604 -11.34 -2.63 5.57
CA VAL A 604 -10.10 -1.86 5.50
C VAL A 604 -9.76 -1.38 6.91
N ALA A 605 -8.54 -1.63 7.37
CA ALA A 605 -8.13 -1.24 8.73
C ALA A 605 -7.71 0.23 8.78
N LEU A 606 -8.06 0.96 9.86
CA LEU A 606 -7.75 2.39 10.02
C LEU A 606 -6.24 2.69 9.95
N LYS A 607 -5.41 1.74 10.38
CA LYS A 607 -3.93 1.79 10.31
C LYS A 607 -3.36 1.85 8.88
N GLN A 608 -4.18 1.57 7.86
CA GLN A 608 -3.78 1.68 6.45
C GLN A 608 -3.92 3.11 5.91
N LEU A 609 -4.63 4.01 6.61
CA LEU A 609 -4.70 5.42 6.23
C LEU A 609 -3.39 6.13 6.58
N LYS A 610 -3.00 7.09 5.73
CA LYS A 610 -1.84 7.95 5.94
C LYS A 610 -2.29 9.29 6.52
N GLY A 611 -1.66 9.70 7.60
CA GLY A 611 -1.83 11.02 8.21
C GLY A 611 -0.86 12.04 7.61
N PRO A 612 -0.73 13.24 8.23
CA PRO A 612 0.10 14.32 7.69
C PRO A 612 1.57 13.94 7.53
N VAL A 613 2.12 13.17 8.48
CA VAL A 613 3.53 12.74 8.44
C VAL A 613 3.73 11.71 7.33
N GLY A 614 2.83 10.74 7.20
CA GLY A 614 2.85 9.76 6.11
C GLY A 614 2.70 10.41 4.73
N ILE A 615 1.81 11.40 4.60
CA ILE A 615 1.62 12.17 3.36
C ILE A 615 2.87 12.98 3.02
N ALA A 616 3.51 13.64 4.01
CA ALA A 616 4.75 14.36 3.77
C ALA A 616 5.87 13.43 3.28
N HIS A 617 6.01 12.25 3.90
CA HIS A 617 6.99 11.25 3.47
C HIS A 617 6.76 10.76 2.04
N VAL A 618 5.52 10.33 1.72
CA VAL A 618 5.16 9.91 0.36
C VAL A 618 5.33 11.05 -0.63
N GLY A 619 4.94 12.28 -0.25
CA GLY A 619 5.12 13.47 -1.08
C GLY A 619 6.58 13.74 -1.42
N THR A 620 7.51 13.55 -0.48
CA THR A 620 8.95 13.73 -0.76
C THR A 620 9.50 12.69 -1.73
N GLN A 621 9.01 11.44 -1.67
CA GLN A 621 9.35 10.40 -2.63
C GLN A 621 8.81 10.75 -4.02
N ILE A 622 7.53 11.13 -4.11
CA ILE A 622 6.88 11.56 -5.36
C ILE A 622 7.58 12.77 -6.00
N ALA A 623 8.10 13.69 -5.19
CA ALA A 623 8.85 14.84 -5.69
C ALA A 623 10.21 14.45 -6.33
N ASN A 624 10.78 13.30 -5.96
CA ASN A 624 11.93 12.74 -6.67
C ASN A 624 11.53 12.27 -8.08
N ASP A 625 10.36 11.65 -8.22
CA ASP A 625 9.84 11.13 -9.51
C ASP A 625 9.50 12.24 -10.52
N GLY A 626 9.46 13.50 -10.08
CA GLY A 626 9.40 14.67 -10.94
C GLY A 626 8.12 15.49 -10.81
N LEU A 627 8.11 16.64 -11.49
CA LEU A 627 7.04 17.64 -11.34
C LEU A 627 5.66 17.08 -11.76
N MET A 628 5.61 16.26 -12.80
CA MET A 628 4.33 15.69 -13.28
C MET A 628 3.69 14.78 -12.23
N MET A 629 4.49 14.00 -11.50
CA MET A 629 4.01 13.17 -10.39
C MET A 629 3.57 14.02 -9.19
N VAL A 630 4.25 15.13 -8.91
CA VAL A 630 3.80 16.10 -7.88
C VAL A 630 2.44 16.70 -8.24
N LEU A 631 2.24 17.14 -9.50
CA LEU A 631 0.97 17.69 -9.95
C LEU A 631 -0.14 16.64 -9.92
N PHE A 632 0.16 15.40 -10.34
CA PHE A 632 -0.78 14.28 -10.24
C PHE A 632 -1.17 14.01 -8.78
N PHE A 633 -0.19 13.98 -7.88
CA PHE A 633 -0.40 13.80 -6.45
C PHE A 633 -1.20 14.94 -5.82
N MET A 634 -0.94 16.19 -6.22
CA MET A 634 -1.74 17.35 -5.80
C MET A 634 -3.19 17.23 -6.28
N GLY A 635 -3.42 16.74 -7.51
CA GLY A 635 -4.75 16.44 -8.01
C GLY A 635 -5.48 15.42 -7.13
N LEU A 636 -4.79 14.32 -6.76
CA LEU A 636 -5.30 13.29 -5.86
C LEU A 636 -5.66 13.87 -4.47
N ILE A 637 -4.76 14.64 -3.87
CA ILE A 637 -4.99 15.27 -2.57
C ILE A 637 -6.15 16.27 -2.64
N SER A 638 -6.28 17.02 -3.72
CA SER A 638 -7.36 17.99 -3.92
C SER A 638 -8.73 17.31 -3.99
N VAL A 639 -8.86 16.20 -4.75
CA VAL A 639 -10.11 15.40 -4.74
C VAL A 639 -10.39 14.81 -3.35
N ASN A 640 -9.37 14.25 -2.69
CA ASN A 640 -9.55 13.66 -1.36
C ASN A 640 -9.98 14.68 -0.33
N LEU A 641 -9.43 15.90 -0.38
CA LEU A 641 -9.85 17.01 0.47
C LEU A 641 -11.31 17.41 0.18
N ALA A 642 -11.72 17.43 -1.09
CA ALA A 642 -13.12 17.66 -1.47
C ALA A 642 -14.06 16.59 -0.88
N VAL A 643 -13.69 15.31 -1.01
CA VAL A 643 -14.49 14.18 -0.49
C VAL A 643 -14.59 14.26 1.04
N ILE A 644 -13.46 14.41 1.73
CA ILE A 644 -13.41 14.49 3.19
C ILE A 644 -14.23 15.68 3.69
N ASN A 645 -14.07 16.85 3.07
CA ASN A 645 -14.80 18.05 3.48
C ASN A 645 -16.30 17.94 3.20
N PHE A 646 -16.73 17.14 2.24
CA PHE A 646 -18.15 16.91 1.94
C PHE A 646 -18.77 15.70 2.65
N LEU A 647 -17.98 14.96 3.46
CA LEU A 647 -18.55 13.93 4.34
C LEU A 647 -19.57 14.57 5.30
N PRO A 648 -20.62 13.83 5.72
CA PRO A 648 -21.63 14.31 6.67
C PRO A 648 -21.07 14.36 8.11
N LEU A 649 -19.94 15.04 8.29
CA LEU A 649 -19.24 15.21 9.56
C LEU A 649 -19.44 16.66 10.06
N PRO A 650 -19.84 16.88 11.32
CA PRO A 650 -20.29 18.18 11.84
C PRO A 650 -19.35 19.40 11.68
N ILE A 651 -18.04 19.17 11.66
CA ILE A 651 -17.02 20.22 11.68
C ILE A 651 -16.53 20.60 10.27
N VAL A 652 -16.82 19.78 9.27
CA VAL A 652 -16.47 20.05 7.87
C VAL A 652 -17.69 20.54 7.09
N ASP A 653 -17.47 21.03 5.86
CA ASP A 653 -18.48 21.63 5.00
C ASP A 653 -19.73 20.75 4.83
N GLY A 654 -19.59 19.43 4.68
CA GLY A 654 -20.70 18.50 4.47
C GLY A 654 -21.64 18.39 5.68
N GLY A 655 -21.12 18.46 6.90
CA GLY A 655 -21.97 18.51 8.11
C GLY A 655 -22.74 19.82 8.21
N GLN A 656 -22.10 20.94 7.91
CA GLN A 656 -22.76 22.24 7.85
C GLN A 656 -23.83 22.29 6.76
N PHE A 657 -23.53 21.70 5.59
CA PHE A 657 -24.49 21.52 4.50
C PHE A 657 -25.70 20.70 4.94
N LEU A 658 -25.50 19.60 5.68
CA LEU A 658 -26.60 18.78 6.20
C LEU A 658 -27.47 19.55 7.21
N MET A 659 -26.88 20.37 8.07
CA MET A 659 -27.61 21.22 9.00
C MET A 659 -28.44 22.29 8.27
N LEU A 660 -27.90 22.89 7.22
CA LEU A 660 -28.64 23.82 6.34
C LEU A 660 -29.75 23.11 5.57
N LEU A 661 -29.52 21.89 5.09
CA LEU A 661 -30.54 21.08 4.43
C LEU A 661 -31.70 20.79 5.38
N TYR A 662 -31.38 20.42 6.63
CA TYR A 662 -32.38 20.26 7.69
C TYR A 662 -33.16 21.55 7.95
N GLU A 663 -32.48 22.70 8.07
CA GLU A 663 -33.11 24.01 8.22
C GLU A 663 -34.04 24.33 7.04
N GLY A 664 -33.61 24.06 5.81
CA GLY A 664 -34.40 24.27 4.60
C GLY A 664 -35.69 23.44 4.58
N ILE A 665 -35.61 22.16 4.98
CA ILE A 665 -36.76 21.25 5.04
C ILE A 665 -37.71 21.65 6.17
N ARG A 666 -37.18 21.92 7.36
CA ARG A 666 -37.99 22.22 8.56
C ARG A 666 -38.40 23.69 8.66
N ARG A 667 -37.85 24.56 7.82
CA ARG A 667 -37.98 26.04 7.86
C ARG A 667 -37.63 26.64 9.23
N LYS A 668 -36.87 25.91 10.04
CA LYS A 668 -36.43 26.30 11.38
C LYS A 668 -34.97 25.88 11.56
N PRO A 669 -34.10 26.76 12.09
CA PRO A 669 -32.71 26.40 12.34
C PRO A 669 -32.62 25.29 13.39
N LEU A 670 -31.54 24.52 13.33
CA LEU A 670 -31.25 23.52 14.35
C LEU A 670 -31.03 24.23 15.70
N PRO A 671 -31.59 23.73 16.81
CA PRO A 671 -31.36 24.35 18.11
C PRO A 671 -29.86 24.41 18.44
N ILE A 672 -29.38 25.57 18.90
CA ILE A 672 -27.96 25.80 19.25
C ILE A 672 -27.38 24.70 20.16
N PRO A 673 -28.09 24.20 21.19
CA PRO A 673 -27.56 23.10 22.01
C PRO A 673 -27.28 21.83 21.21
N VAL A 674 -28.12 21.52 20.22
CA VAL A 674 -27.96 20.36 19.34
C VAL A 674 -26.80 20.60 18.38
N GLN A 675 -26.69 21.80 17.78
CA GLN A 675 -25.56 22.15 16.92
C GLN A 675 -24.23 22.03 17.68
N ASN A 676 -24.14 22.60 18.88
CA ASN A 676 -22.94 22.51 19.72
C ASN A 676 -22.58 21.07 20.07
N ALA A 677 -23.58 20.25 20.44
CA ALA A 677 -23.36 18.84 20.75
C ALA A 677 -22.84 18.08 19.53
N VAL A 678 -23.47 18.28 18.37
CA VAL A 678 -23.10 17.65 17.11
C VAL A 678 -21.68 18.08 16.68
N THR A 679 -21.35 19.37 16.74
CA THR A 679 -20.00 19.89 16.47
C THR A 679 -18.95 19.31 17.43
N MET A 680 -19.24 19.24 18.74
CA MET A 680 -18.31 18.69 19.74
C MET A 680 -18.04 17.19 19.50
N VAL A 681 -19.08 16.41 19.22
CA VAL A 681 -18.94 14.98 18.86
C VAL A 681 -18.09 14.83 17.61
N GLY A 682 -18.36 15.66 16.58
CA GLY A 682 -17.56 15.69 15.36
C GLY A 682 -16.09 16.04 15.62
N LEU A 683 -15.82 17.05 16.45
CA LEU A 683 -14.48 17.48 16.81
C LEU A 683 -13.71 16.36 17.54
N VAL A 684 -14.33 15.73 18.54
CA VAL A 684 -13.73 14.62 19.29
C VAL A 684 -13.44 13.44 18.37
N LEU A 685 -14.36 13.12 17.47
CA LEU A 685 -14.19 12.02 16.51
C LEU A 685 -13.04 12.29 15.53
N ILE A 686 -13.00 13.47 14.89
CA ILE A 686 -11.93 13.81 13.95
C ILE A 686 -10.59 13.94 14.68
N ALA A 687 -10.54 14.59 15.84
CA ALA A 687 -9.32 14.69 16.63
C ALA A 687 -8.82 13.31 17.07
N GLY A 688 -9.71 12.41 17.49
CA GLY A 688 -9.37 11.03 17.86
C GLY A 688 -8.78 10.26 16.68
N VAL A 689 -9.44 10.29 15.52
CA VAL A 689 -8.94 9.64 14.29
C VAL A 689 -7.61 10.25 13.86
N PHE A 690 -7.49 11.58 13.86
CA PHE A 690 -6.26 12.29 13.49
C PHE A 690 -5.09 11.92 14.40
N LEU A 691 -5.29 11.92 15.72
CA LEU A 691 -4.26 11.54 16.69
C LEU A 691 -3.87 10.07 16.53
N TYR A 692 -4.85 9.18 16.32
CA TYR A 692 -4.60 7.76 16.10
C TYR A 692 -3.75 7.51 14.84
N ILE A 693 -4.12 8.11 13.71
CA ILE A 693 -3.39 7.95 12.44
C ILE A 693 -2.00 8.58 12.56
N THR A 694 -1.89 9.78 13.13
CA THR A 694 -0.60 10.46 13.30
C THR A 694 0.32 9.69 14.23
N PHE A 695 -0.20 9.12 15.33
CA PHE A 695 0.56 8.24 16.21
C PHE A 695 1.08 7.02 15.44
N HIS A 696 0.25 6.40 14.60
CA HIS A 696 0.69 5.27 13.77
C HIS A 696 1.72 5.65 12.70
N ASP A 697 1.59 6.81 12.06
CA ASP A 697 2.59 7.30 11.10
C ASP A 697 3.94 7.57 11.78
N VAL A 698 3.93 8.29 12.91
CA VAL A 698 5.14 8.58 13.69
C VAL A 698 5.73 7.30 14.26
N SER A 699 4.90 6.40 14.77
CA SER A 699 5.33 5.10 15.26
C SER A 699 6.00 4.29 14.14
N ARG A 700 5.44 4.31 12.92
CA ARG A 700 6.05 3.65 11.78
C ARG A 700 7.36 4.31 11.34
N LEU A 701 7.46 5.63 11.42
CA LEU A 701 8.68 6.33 11.04
C LEU A 701 9.81 6.16 12.08
N LEU A 702 9.48 6.15 13.37
CA LEU A 702 10.46 6.03 14.45
C LEU A 702 10.79 4.58 14.81
N PHE A 703 9.80 3.69 14.72
CA PHE A 703 9.90 2.30 15.16
C PHE A 703 9.63 1.27 14.05
N GLY A 704 9.03 1.69 12.93
CA GLY A 704 8.66 0.84 11.78
C GLY A 704 9.54 1.03 10.55
N GLY A 705 10.77 1.53 10.71
CA GLY A 705 11.87 0.95 9.96
C GLY A 705 12.17 -0.42 10.56
N LEU A 706 11.24 -1.36 10.38
CA LEU A 706 11.26 -2.75 10.86
C LEU A 706 10.13 -3.54 10.17
#